data_AF-Q97GN9-F1
#
_entry.id   AF-Q97GN9-F1
#
_cell.length_a   1.000
_cell.length_b   1.000
_cell.length_c   1.000
_cell.angle_alpha   90.00
_cell.angle_beta   90.00
_cell.angle_gamma   90.00
#
_symmetry.space_group_name_H-M   'P 1'
#
loop_
_entity.id
_entity.type
_entity.pdbx_description
1 polymer ?
#
loop_
_entity_poly.entity_id
_entity_poly.type
_entity_poly.pdbx_seq_one_letter_code
_entity_poly.pdbx_strand_id
1 'polypeptide(L)'
;MNSYPKVSFIIVNYNGLQHLKNCFSELKNLSYPSDKIEYIVVDNGSKDGSVEFLKKNYPAVKIIKNDSNEGFAKPNDDAAKIAEGEYLALINNDMKLDKNWLNDMFETLENCNDNSYVCAGSKIVNWDGSKLDFAGGSVSFAGYGYQYDYGMDIKEANKKYNEDRDILFACGGSMLIRKDVFIEIGGFDKDYFAYYEDVDLGWRLWVLGYKVRFCSKAICYHRHNGTSKKFNQHKMKTLFERNALYTIYKNYSSDNFDIVLCNLLLMIQRIQMDLKLDEGVFDITNTEESFFEIDSDEKNFSSLVAINNLTDNLQRLNEKRQYIQRNRKVKDTDLKKLIPNPLMPFPVEYYHDYKYLDKFQRLLNTYNVEEKLDAKFRRKILLISNEPIAKKMAGPGIRYWEFAKELGKYNEVVLAIPNENQIDTSELNIEMVEYEPGNADKLIRAAHESDIIILQGLILEIIPELKDICREKILIVDIYDPFVIEILETYKNKSIKNRVEANNLNLKIQLEQLELGDYFICANDKQMDYWIGMLSALNKVNPHEYDLSYKLDKLIDLVPFGVSNEEPVNNKKMMKDKIPNLKDTDKVLIWGGGIWNWFDPITLIKAINEISKERDDIKLFFLGVKHPNPGVPEMEMCNNAIKLAEKLELKDKYVFFNMDWVEYNDRQNFLMESFAGVSCHLDNLETRFSFRTRILDYFWAKLPIIATEGDYFAELIEKDELGVVVKYGNVASLKDGILKLVSDEAFYEKCKANIAKVREEYRWKKVMKPLVKFCNDPIKKMKMDIEGTKNVIVDISEERQTSNVGQLTKGRKIGQKFICRYPNLTSIDLKVATYGRKNEHDIKFYLYEDSNNSIVAEQTIDASSLTDNSWISIKFKPIMNSQNRKFRFILEADTDDFTNCITIWKNDGEEKEDLNEYIGSIIENGKELKGSLLFKSKCVYKVNPLDKEKCVVLDEEELVSDFDISEEVMLSEGSENGDVNTIMIKKMKEINSLNKKILNLQNSLSEVKVNVNELESHVGKIDRNLNRIKNLNIFRAFKKIFRR
;
A
#
# COMPACT_ATOMS: atom_id res chain seq x y z
N MET A 1 11.25 -38.84 40.11
CA MET A 1 10.16 -39.80 39.85
C MET A 1 10.02 -40.78 41.01
N ASN A 2 8.82 -40.84 41.61
CA ASN A 2 8.50 -41.82 42.65
C ASN A 2 8.01 -43.18 42.08
N SER A 3 7.80 -43.27 40.75
CA SER A 3 7.48 -44.51 40.02
C SER A 3 7.77 -44.36 38.52
N TYR A 4 8.13 -45.45 37.84
CA TYR A 4 8.24 -45.52 36.37
C TYR A 4 6.93 -46.08 35.76
N PRO A 5 6.05 -45.24 35.18
CA PRO A 5 4.82 -45.69 34.53
C PRO A 5 5.11 -46.54 33.28
N LYS A 6 4.17 -47.42 32.90
CA LYS A 6 4.30 -48.18 31.64
C LYS A 6 4.02 -47.27 30.43
N VAL A 7 4.83 -47.40 29.37
CA VAL A 7 4.73 -46.59 28.16
C VAL A 7 4.70 -47.46 26.91
N SER A 8 3.76 -47.17 26.02
CA SER A 8 3.69 -47.79 24.69
C SER A 8 4.19 -46.80 23.63
N PHE A 9 5.33 -47.10 23.01
CA PHE A 9 5.82 -46.40 21.84
C PHE A 9 5.03 -46.82 20.61
N ILE A 10 4.44 -45.87 19.91
CA ILE A 10 3.69 -46.07 18.68
C ILE A 10 4.47 -45.44 17.53
N ILE A 11 4.82 -46.26 16.54
CA ILE A 11 5.60 -45.85 15.37
C ILE A 11 4.87 -46.26 14.10
N VAL A 12 4.46 -45.29 13.29
CA VAL A 12 3.87 -45.55 11.97
C VAL A 12 4.99 -45.61 10.93
N ASN A 13 4.95 -46.64 10.07
CA ASN A 13 5.96 -46.84 9.04
C ASN A 13 5.33 -46.98 7.65
N TYR A 14 5.86 -46.26 6.66
CA TYR A 14 5.51 -46.43 5.25
C TYR A 14 6.75 -46.31 4.36
N ASN A 15 7.22 -47.44 3.82
CA ASN A 15 8.43 -47.52 2.99
C ASN A 15 9.65 -46.81 3.62
N GLY A 16 9.81 -46.99 4.93
CA GLY A 16 10.79 -46.29 5.76
C GLY A 16 11.86 -47.18 6.39
N LEU A 17 12.23 -48.32 5.79
CA LEU A 17 13.17 -49.30 6.38
C LEU A 17 14.47 -48.64 6.90
N GLN A 18 15.03 -47.69 6.16
CA GLN A 18 16.25 -46.98 6.60
C GLN A 18 16.00 -46.06 7.80
N HIS A 19 14.82 -45.44 7.87
CA HIS A 19 14.41 -44.61 9.00
C HIS A 19 14.19 -45.49 10.24
N LEU A 20 13.47 -46.61 10.09
CA LEU A 20 13.26 -47.59 11.17
C LEU A 20 14.55 -48.13 11.77
N LYS A 21 15.57 -48.43 10.95
CA LYS A 21 16.88 -48.88 11.45
C LYS A 21 17.49 -47.91 12.45
N ASN A 22 17.48 -46.61 12.11
CA ASN A 22 18.05 -45.56 12.93
C ASN A 22 17.19 -45.27 14.17
N CYS A 23 15.86 -45.25 14.00
CA CYS A 23 14.92 -45.04 15.09
C CYS A 23 15.10 -46.10 16.19
N PHE A 24 15.07 -47.38 15.82
CA PHE A 24 15.20 -48.48 16.79
C PHE A 24 16.60 -48.64 17.39
N SER A 25 17.66 -48.23 16.71
CA SER A 25 19.01 -48.22 17.32
C SER A 25 19.11 -47.24 18.48
N GLU A 26 18.34 -46.15 18.44
CA GLU A 26 18.38 -45.09 19.45
C GLU A 26 17.34 -45.29 20.56
N LEU A 27 16.17 -45.84 20.24
CA LEU A 27 15.16 -46.19 21.25
C LEU A 27 15.69 -47.17 22.32
N LYS A 28 16.66 -48.01 21.95
CA LYS A 28 17.37 -48.91 22.89
C LYS A 28 18.27 -48.18 23.89
N ASN A 29 18.63 -46.93 23.64
CA ASN A 29 19.53 -46.13 24.47
C ASN A 29 18.80 -45.21 25.47
N LEU A 30 17.47 -45.28 25.53
CA LEU A 30 16.69 -44.51 26.49
C LEU A 30 17.05 -44.90 27.92
N SER A 31 17.23 -43.90 28.78
CA SER A 31 17.54 -44.06 30.20
C SER A 31 16.28 -44.38 31.01
N TYR A 32 15.55 -45.42 30.61
CA TYR A 32 14.26 -45.82 31.18
C TYR A 32 14.19 -47.35 31.29
N PRO A 33 13.53 -47.94 32.32
CA PRO A 33 13.48 -49.39 32.49
C PRO A 33 12.83 -50.08 31.29
N SER A 34 13.53 -51.03 30.67
CA SER A 34 13.08 -51.68 29.42
C SER A 34 11.84 -52.55 29.60
N ASP A 35 11.60 -53.08 30.81
CA ASP A 35 10.39 -53.82 31.18
C ASP A 35 9.14 -52.94 31.32
N LYS A 36 9.33 -51.61 31.32
CA LYS A 36 8.26 -50.61 31.33
C LYS A 36 7.93 -50.06 29.95
N ILE A 37 8.64 -50.51 28.92
CA ILE A 37 8.47 -50.03 27.54
C ILE A 37 7.87 -51.13 26.67
N GLU A 38 6.79 -50.79 25.99
CA GLU A 38 6.22 -51.57 24.90
C GLU A 38 6.46 -50.84 23.58
N TYR A 39 6.83 -51.56 22.52
CA TYR A 39 6.95 -51.00 21.17
C TYR A 39 5.91 -51.60 20.23
N ILE A 40 5.13 -50.73 19.59
CA ILE A 40 4.13 -51.08 18.58
C ILE A 40 4.47 -50.36 17.29
N VAL A 41 4.69 -51.12 16.21
CA VAL A 41 4.89 -50.58 14.88
C VAL A 41 3.67 -50.88 14.01
N VAL A 42 3.12 -49.85 13.39
CA VAL A 42 2.09 -50.01 12.37
C VAL A 42 2.71 -49.84 11.00
N ASP A 43 2.90 -50.95 10.29
CA ASP A 43 3.36 -50.95 8.91
C ASP A 43 2.18 -50.65 7.98
N ASN A 44 2.21 -49.47 7.37
CA ASN A 44 1.11 -48.88 6.62
C ASN A 44 1.14 -49.29 5.14
N GLY A 45 1.36 -50.59 4.87
CA GLY A 45 1.47 -51.14 3.52
C GLY A 45 2.85 -50.98 2.87
N SER A 46 3.94 -51.14 3.63
CA SER A 46 5.29 -51.02 3.09
C SER A 46 5.66 -52.19 2.16
N LYS A 47 6.50 -51.90 1.17
CA LYS A 47 7.01 -52.88 0.18
C LYS A 47 8.54 -52.98 0.17
N ASP A 48 9.20 -52.37 1.15
CA ASP A 48 10.65 -52.21 1.21
C ASP A 48 11.37 -53.21 2.14
N GLY A 49 10.64 -54.19 2.67
CA GLY A 49 11.18 -55.20 3.60
C GLY A 49 11.19 -54.77 5.08
N SER A 50 10.50 -53.68 5.44
CA SER A 50 10.39 -53.17 6.81
C SER A 50 9.87 -54.22 7.82
N VAL A 51 8.83 -54.97 7.44
CA VAL A 51 8.20 -55.97 8.33
C VAL A 51 9.14 -57.14 8.60
N GLU A 52 9.81 -57.66 7.58
CA GLU A 52 10.78 -58.75 7.68
C GLU A 52 11.98 -58.33 8.55
N PHE A 53 12.44 -57.09 8.39
CA PHE A 53 13.49 -56.51 9.22
C PHE A 53 13.10 -56.47 10.71
N LEU A 54 11.90 -55.99 11.03
CA LEU A 54 11.42 -55.90 12.41
C LEU A 54 11.26 -57.28 13.04
N LYS A 55 10.62 -58.22 12.34
CA LYS A 55 10.46 -59.60 12.82
C LYS A 55 11.79 -60.29 13.11
N LYS A 56 12.82 -60.02 12.29
CA LYS A 56 14.15 -60.61 12.44
C LYS A 56 14.96 -60.00 13.59
N ASN A 57 14.94 -58.67 13.74
CA ASN A 57 15.88 -57.96 14.62
C ASN A 57 15.25 -57.51 15.95
N TYR A 58 13.92 -57.43 16.01
CA TYR A 58 13.17 -56.91 17.16
C TYR A 58 11.91 -57.76 17.41
N PRO A 59 12.04 -59.05 17.76
CA PRO A 59 10.92 -59.99 17.87
C PRO A 59 9.91 -59.62 18.98
N ALA A 60 10.29 -58.78 19.94
CA ALA A 60 9.41 -58.28 20.99
C ALA A 60 8.50 -57.11 20.55
N VAL A 61 8.73 -56.54 19.36
CA VAL A 61 7.90 -55.45 18.82
C VAL A 61 6.57 -56.02 18.32
N LYS A 62 5.45 -55.45 18.77
CA LYS A 62 4.13 -55.76 18.23
C LYS A 62 3.98 -55.07 16.87
N ILE A 63 3.60 -55.82 15.84
CA ILE A 63 3.47 -55.29 14.47
C ILE A 63 2.01 -55.38 14.05
N ILE A 64 1.40 -54.23 13.72
CA ILE A 64 0.14 -54.15 12.98
C ILE A 64 0.50 -53.96 11.51
N LYS A 65 -0.02 -54.82 10.62
CA LYS A 65 0.25 -54.74 9.19
C LYS A 65 -1.03 -54.33 8.46
N ASN A 66 -1.00 -53.18 7.79
CA ASN A 66 -2.06 -52.71 6.91
C ASN A 66 -1.78 -53.13 5.46
N ASP A 67 -2.85 -53.26 4.66
CA ASP A 67 -2.74 -53.59 3.23
C ASP A 67 -2.39 -52.37 2.36
N SER A 68 -2.70 -51.16 2.86
CA SER A 68 -2.52 -49.88 2.18
C SER A 68 -2.05 -48.78 3.13
N ASN A 69 -1.61 -47.66 2.56
CA ASN A 69 -1.31 -46.45 3.32
C ASN A 69 -2.61 -45.77 3.75
N GLU A 70 -2.96 -45.92 5.02
CA GLU A 70 -4.15 -45.37 5.66
C GLU A 70 -3.94 -43.97 6.27
N GLY A 71 -2.82 -43.29 5.93
CA GLY A 71 -2.46 -41.99 6.50
C GLY A 71 -1.77 -42.10 7.86
N PHE A 72 -1.80 -41.04 8.65
CA PHE A 72 -1.12 -40.97 9.95
C PHE A 72 -2.08 -41.16 11.13
N ALA A 73 -3.26 -40.53 11.12
CA ALA A 73 -4.21 -40.59 12.24
C ALA A 73 -4.68 -42.02 12.55
N LYS A 74 -5.21 -42.73 11.55
CA LYS A 74 -5.81 -44.06 11.73
C LYS A 74 -4.82 -45.12 12.26
N PRO A 75 -3.60 -45.28 11.69
CA PRO A 75 -2.61 -46.21 12.23
C PRO A 75 -2.24 -45.95 13.69
N ASN A 76 -2.07 -44.69 14.09
CA ASN A 76 -1.77 -44.34 15.48
C ASN A 76 -2.93 -44.75 16.42
N ASP A 77 -4.17 -44.47 16.05
CA ASP A 77 -5.34 -44.85 16.83
C ASP A 77 -5.51 -46.37 16.95
N ASP A 78 -5.21 -47.12 15.89
CA ASP A 78 -5.31 -48.58 15.90
C ASP A 78 -4.26 -49.20 16.82
N ALA A 79 -3.05 -48.65 16.87
CA ALA A 79 -2.03 -49.03 17.85
C ALA A 79 -2.43 -48.64 19.29
N ALA A 80 -3.00 -47.44 19.49
CA ALA A 80 -3.42 -46.95 20.80
C ALA A 80 -4.46 -47.86 21.48
N LYS A 81 -5.33 -48.52 20.69
CA LYS A 81 -6.34 -49.46 21.21
C LYS A 81 -5.72 -50.71 21.84
N ILE A 82 -4.62 -51.23 21.27
CA ILE A 82 -3.97 -52.47 21.74
C ILE A 82 -2.80 -52.21 22.70
N ALA A 83 -2.39 -50.96 22.85
CA ALA A 83 -1.32 -50.54 23.76
C ALA A 83 -1.59 -50.97 25.20
N GLU A 84 -0.58 -51.39 25.94
CA GLU A 84 -0.68 -51.78 27.36
C GLU A 84 -0.17 -50.70 28.32
N GLY A 85 0.48 -49.66 27.80
CA GLY A 85 1.02 -48.53 28.55
C GLY A 85 -0.07 -47.61 29.11
N GLU A 86 0.24 -46.99 30.25
CA GLU A 86 -0.54 -45.90 30.84
C GLU A 86 -0.41 -44.62 30.00
N TYR A 87 0.74 -44.46 29.34
CA TYR A 87 1.04 -43.38 28.41
C TYR A 87 1.40 -43.93 27.04
N LEU A 88 1.06 -43.16 26.01
CA LEU A 88 1.43 -43.39 24.62
C LEU A 88 2.54 -42.42 24.26
N ALA A 89 3.66 -42.95 23.76
CA ALA A 89 4.76 -42.16 23.19
C ALA A 89 4.68 -42.28 21.66
N LEU A 90 4.12 -41.27 20.99
CA LEU A 90 3.96 -41.26 19.54
C LEU A 90 5.21 -40.67 18.90
N ILE A 91 5.92 -41.49 18.14
CA ILE A 91 7.21 -41.14 17.53
C ILE A 91 7.21 -41.47 16.03
N ASN A 92 7.59 -40.51 15.19
CA ASN A 92 7.78 -40.79 13.76
C ASN A 92 9.01 -41.67 13.51
N ASN A 93 8.94 -42.53 12.48
CA ASN A 93 10.02 -43.46 12.15
C ASN A 93 11.33 -42.76 11.72
N ASP A 94 11.29 -41.48 11.33
CA ASP A 94 12.42 -40.65 10.92
C ASP A 94 12.93 -39.70 12.02
N MET A 95 12.58 -40.01 13.27
CA MET A 95 13.03 -39.28 14.45
C MET A 95 14.00 -40.09 15.32
N LYS A 96 14.87 -39.37 16.02
CA LYS A 96 15.81 -39.88 17.04
C LYS A 96 15.60 -39.12 18.35
N LEU A 97 15.50 -39.84 19.45
CA LEU A 97 15.31 -39.24 20.77
C LEU A 97 16.63 -39.12 21.53
N ASP A 98 16.77 -38.06 22.34
CA ASP A 98 17.82 -38.02 23.36
C ASP A 98 17.59 -39.10 24.43
N LYS A 99 18.68 -39.57 25.06
CA LYS A 99 18.65 -40.63 26.07
C LYS A 99 17.71 -40.32 27.25
N ASN A 100 17.53 -39.05 27.61
CA ASN A 100 16.70 -38.64 28.75
C ASN A 100 15.29 -38.22 28.35
N TRP A 101 14.97 -38.24 27.05
CA TRP A 101 13.72 -37.71 26.50
C TRP A 101 12.48 -38.14 27.29
N LEU A 102 12.33 -39.44 27.56
CA LEU A 102 11.14 -39.93 28.25
C LEU A 102 11.09 -39.49 29.73
N ASN A 103 12.24 -39.41 30.40
CA ASN A 103 12.30 -38.94 31.77
C ASN A 103 11.91 -37.45 31.85
N ASP A 104 12.46 -36.63 30.96
CA ASP A 104 12.20 -35.19 30.93
C ASP A 104 10.73 -34.89 30.63
N MET A 105 10.10 -35.65 29.74
CA MET A 105 8.67 -35.51 29.39
C MET A 105 7.76 -35.82 30.59
N PHE A 106 8.06 -36.88 31.35
CA PHE A 106 7.31 -37.19 32.57
C PHE A 106 7.56 -36.20 33.69
N GLU A 107 8.81 -35.80 33.92
CA GLU A 107 9.16 -34.78 34.90
C GLU A 107 8.39 -33.47 34.62
N THR A 108 8.25 -33.10 33.35
CA THR A 108 7.45 -31.94 32.92
C THR A 108 5.99 -32.05 33.33
N LEU A 109 5.36 -33.22 33.12
CA LEU A 109 3.97 -33.45 33.52
C LEU A 109 3.81 -33.53 35.04
N GLU A 110 4.72 -34.21 35.75
CA GLU A 110 4.71 -34.30 37.22
C GLU A 110 4.86 -32.91 37.86
N ASN A 111 5.77 -32.08 37.36
CA ASN A 111 6.04 -30.74 37.88
C ASN A 111 4.87 -29.77 37.74
N CYS A 112 3.90 -30.05 36.86
CA CYS A 112 2.71 -29.20 36.72
C CYS A 112 1.78 -29.29 37.95
N ASN A 113 1.84 -30.38 38.73
CA ASN A 113 0.96 -30.62 39.89
C ASN A 113 -0.55 -30.45 39.60
N ASP A 114 -0.97 -30.72 38.37
CA ASP A 114 -2.35 -30.56 37.90
C ASP A 114 -2.67 -31.69 36.90
N ASN A 115 -3.62 -32.55 37.27
CA ASN A 115 -4.00 -33.74 36.50
C ASN A 115 -4.66 -33.42 35.15
N SER A 116 -5.00 -32.15 34.88
CA SER A 116 -5.46 -31.71 33.56
C SER A 116 -4.31 -31.65 32.53
N TYR A 117 -3.04 -31.61 32.95
CA TYR A 117 -1.89 -31.78 32.05
C TYR A 117 -1.70 -33.25 31.69
N VAL A 118 -2.18 -33.61 30.50
CA VAL A 118 -2.27 -35.01 30.05
C VAL A 118 -1.36 -35.30 28.87
N CYS A 119 -0.81 -34.26 28.24
CA CYS A 119 0.00 -34.36 27.04
C CYS A 119 1.23 -33.45 27.15
N ALA A 120 2.39 -33.97 26.76
CA ALA A 120 3.62 -33.23 26.62
C ALA A 120 4.18 -33.36 25.20
N GLY A 121 4.77 -32.28 24.68
CA GLY A 121 5.51 -32.23 23.43
C GLY A 121 6.96 -31.81 23.66
N SER A 122 7.90 -32.44 22.96
CA SER A 122 9.32 -32.15 23.14
C SER A 122 9.82 -31.01 22.23
N LYS A 123 11.01 -30.49 22.51
CA LYS A 123 11.76 -29.67 21.56
C LYS A 123 12.26 -30.55 20.42
N ILE A 124 11.96 -30.17 19.18
CA ILE A 124 12.42 -30.87 17.98
C ILE A 124 13.45 -30.00 17.27
N VAL A 125 14.58 -30.60 16.94
CA VAL A 125 15.67 -29.99 16.16
C VAL A 125 15.87 -30.78 14.87
N ASN A 126 16.47 -30.15 13.87
CA ASN A 126 16.85 -30.86 12.65
C ASN A 126 17.91 -31.95 12.94
N TRP A 127 18.14 -32.83 11.97
CA TRP A 127 18.96 -34.02 12.15
C TRP A 127 20.40 -33.78 12.63
N ASP A 128 21.01 -32.64 12.29
CA ASP A 128 22.35 -32.26 12.74
C ASP A 128 22.36 -31.43 14.04
N GLY A 129 21.18 -31.07 14.54
CA GLY A 129 21.00 -30.29 15.76
C GLY A 129 21.35 -28.80 15.62
N SER A 130 21.55 -28.27 14.42
CA SER A 130 21.90 -26.86 14.19
C SER A 130 20.71 -25.90 14.22
N LYS A 131 19.49 -26.38 13.92
CA LYS A 131 18.29 -25.55 13.78
C LYS A 131 17.09 -26.12 14.51
N LEU A 132 16.23 -25.21 14.97
CA LEU A 132 14.94 -25.54 15.55
C LEU A 132 13.95 -26.00 14.47
N ASP A 133 13.26 -27.11 14.74
CA ASP A 133 12.13 -27.61 13.92
C ASP A 133 10.80 -27.36 14.64
N PHE A 134 10.71 -27.62 15.95
CA PHE A 134 9.49 -27.39 16.72
C PHE A 134 9.77 -27.04 18.19
N ALA A 135 9.16 -25.96 18.69
CA ALA A 135 9.10 -25.61 20.11
C ALA A 135 7.66 -25.27 20.56
N GLY A 136 6.67 -25.82 19.85
CA GLY A 136 5.27 -25.43 19.90
C GLY A 136 4.80 -24.76 18.61
N GLY A 137 3.49 -24.63 18.49
CA GLY A 137 2.83 -23.93 17.41
C GLY A 137 1.46 -23.42 17.84
N SER A 138 0.81 -22.72 16.93
CA SER A 138 -0.51 -22.12 17.09
C SER A 138 -1.27 -22.18 15.78
N VAL A 139 -2.48 -21.61 15.74
CA VAL A 139 -3.36 -21.50 14.59
C VAL A 139 -3.82 -20.05 14.41
N SER A 140 -4.02 -19.59 13.19
CA SER A 140 -4.75 -18.34 12.98
C SER A 140 -6.24 -18.53 13.28
N PHE A 141 -7.00 -17.43 13.35
CA PHE A 141 -8.45 -17.50 13.53
C PHE A 141 -9.14 -18.25 12.38
N ALA A 142 -8.56 -18.19 11.19
CA ALA A 142 -8.95 -18.91 9.98
C ALA A 142 -8.54 -20.40 9.99
N GLY A 143 -7.87 -20.85 11.04
CA GLY A 143 -7.49 -22.23 11.24
C GLY A 143 -6.12 -22.61 10.71
N TYR A 144 -5.33 -21.69 10.16
CA TYR A 144 -4.02 -22.03 9.62
C TYR A 144 -3.00 -22.22 10.73
N GLY A 145 -2.53 -23.44 10.92
CA GLY A 145 -1.48 -23.84 11.83
C GLY A 145 -0.09 -23.34 11.40
N TYR A 146 0.69 -22.88 12.37
CA TYR A 146 2.07 -22.46 12.19
C TYR A 146 2.93 -22.85 13.38
N GLN A 147 4.23 -23.00 13.14
CA GLN A 147 5.22 -23.37 14.15
C GLN A 147 5.97 -22.12 14.63
N TYR A 148 6.33 -22.07 15.90
CA TYR A 148 7.09 -20.95 16.44
C TYR A 148 8.56 -21.01 16.00
N ASP A 149 9.05 -19.91 15.40
CA ASP A 149 10.46 -19.70 15.02
C ASP A 149 11.11 -20.86 14.25
N TYR A 150 10.36 -21.50 13.35
CA TYR A 150 10.87 -22.58 12.52
C TYR A 150 12.17 -22.16 11.79
N GLY A 151 13.22 -22.97 11.90
CA GLY A 151 14.51 -22.71 11.25
C GLY A 151 15.46 -21.78 12.01
N MET A 152 15.08 -21.29 13.20
CA MET A 152 15.96 -20.52 14.10
C MET A 152 17.22 -21.30 14.49
N ASP A 153 18.35 -20.60 14.65
CA ASP A 153 19.60 -21.20 15.13
C ASP A 153 19.43 -21.79 16.54
N ILE A 154 19.98 -22.98 16.77
CA ILE A 154 19.76 -23.70 18.02
C ILE A 154 20.30 -22.97 19.25
N LYS A 155 21.34 -22.14 19.12
CA LYS A 155 21.88 -21.38 20.27
C LYS A 155 20.89 -20.33 20.74
N GLU A 156 20.27 -19.64 19.79
CA GLU A 156 19.21 -18.66 20.07
C GLU A 156 17.95 -19.36 20.59
N ALA A 157 17.54 -20.45 19.94
CA ALA A 157 16.39 -21.24 20.36
C ALA A 157 16.57 -21.81 21.78
N ASN A 158 17.76 -22.24 22.17
CA ASN A 158 18.04 -22.70 23.53
C ASN A 158 17.98 -21.58 24.58
N LYS A 159 18.20 -20.32 24.18
CA LYS A 159 17.99 -19.16 25.07
C LYS A 159 16.50 -18.80 25.17
N LYS A 160 15.78 -18.82 24.05
CA LYS A 160 14.35 -18.45 23.95
C LYS A 160 13.41 -19.52 24.50
N TYR A 161 13.75 -20.79 24.33
CA TYR A 161 12.95 -21.96 24.68
C TYR A 161 13.66 -22.84 25.72
N ASN A 162 14.08 -22.22 26.82
CA ASN A 162 14.72 -22.88 27.96
C ASN A 162 13.72 -23.30 29.06
N GLU A 163 12.48 -22.83 29.02
CA GLU A 163 11.46 -23.09 30.04
C GLU A 163 10.27 -23.87 29.48
N ASP A 164 9.68 -24.71 30.33
CA ASP A 164 8.44 -25.41 30.03
C ASP A 164 7.28 -24.42 29.98
N ARG A 165 6.36 -24.59 29.03
CA ARG A 165 5.23 -23.67 28.83
C ARG A 165 4.03 -24.37 28.23
N ASP A 166 2.87 -23.75 28.33
CA ASP A 166 1.69 -24.27 27.66
C ASP A 166 1.78 -24.02 26.15
N ILE A 167 1.37 -25.01 25.36
CA ILE A 167 1.31 -24.93 23.90
C ILE A 167 -0.06 -25.43 23.43
N LEU A 168 -0.51 -24.95 22.26
CA LEU A 168 -1.81 -25.38 21.73
C LEU A 168 -1.82 -26.87 21.38
N PHE A 169 -0.74 -27.37 20.77
CA PHE A 169 -0.59 -28.77 20.39
C PHE A 169 0.87 -29.22 20.48
N ALA A 170 1.07 -30.51 20.78
CA ALA A 170 2.36 -31.17 20.66
C ALA A 170 2.46 -31.80 19.26
N CYS A 171 3.64 -31.81 18.66
CA CYS A 171 3.84 -32.46 17.36
C CYS A 171 3.52 -33.95 17.46
N GLY A 172 2.66 -34.47 16.57
CA GLY A 172 2.25 -35.88 16.55
C GLY A 172 3.40 -36.89 16.42
N GLY A 173 4.55 -36.45 15.92
CA GLY A 173 5.76 -37.27 15.80
C GLY A 173 6.69 -37.24 17.03
N SER A 174 6.44 -36.41 18.04
CA SER A 174 7.22 -36.37 19.29
C SER A 174 6.33 -35.97 20.47
N MET A 175 5.43 -36.87 20.84
CA MET A 175 4.36 -36.63 21.81
C MET A 175 4.33 -37.73 22.88
N LEU A 176 4.10 -37.32 24.14
CA LEU A 176 3.74 -38.22 25.24
C LEU A 176 2.34 -37.84 25.74
N ILE A 177 1.39 -38.77 25.71
CA ILE A 177 0.01 -38.50 26.13
C ILE A 177 -0.57 -39.64 26.97
N ARG A 178 -1.39 -39.30 27.97
CA ARG A 178 -2.15 -40.29 28.75
C ARG A 178 -3.10 -41.09 27.86
N LYS A 179 -2.99 -42.42 27.92
CA LYS A 179 -3.76 -43.33 27.05
C LYS A 179 -5.26 -43.23 27.30
N ASP A 180 -5.69 -43.20 28.56
CA ASP A 180 -7.09 -43.14 28.94
C ASP A 180 -7.79 -41.91 28.34
N VAL A 181 -7.15 -40.74 28.47
CA VAL A 181 -7.64 -39.48 27.90
C VAL A 181 -7.61 -39.51 26.37
N PHE A 182 -6.54 -40.01 25.75
CA PHE A 182 -6.45 -40.15 24.29
C PHE A 182 -7.62 -40.96 23.74
N ILE A 183 -7.96 -42.09 24.36
CA ILE A 183 -9.09 -42.94 23.96
C ILE A 183 -10.45 -42.27 24.26
N GLU A 184 -10.60 -41.64 25.43
CA GLU A 184 -11.83 -40.95 25.86
C GLU A 184 -12.25 -39.86 24.86
N ILE A 185 -11.31 -39.04 24.39
CA ILE A 185 -11.62 -37.94 23.47
C ILE A 185 -11.70 -38.38 22.00
N GLY A 186 -11.51 -39.67 21.72
CA GLY A 186 -11.65 -40.27 20.40
C GLY A 186 -10.36 -40.31 19.56
N GLY A 187 -9.18 -40.15 20.17
CA GLY A 187 -7.88 -40.24 19.51
C GLY A 187 -7.65 -39.14 18.48
N PHE A 188 -6.80 -39.41 17.48
CA PHE A 188 -6.70 -38.55 16.30
C PHE A 188 -7.98 -38.64 15.46
N ASP A 189 -8.32 -37.58 14.75
CA ASP A 189 -9.45 -37.65 13.84
C ASP A 189 -9.01 -38.31 12.52
N LYS A 190 -9.54 -39.51 12.24
CA LYS A 190 -9.26 -40.29 11.01
C LYS A 190 -9.56 -39.58 9.69
N ASP A 191 -10.30 -38.46 9.69
CA ASP A 191 -10.52 -37.64 8.49
C ASP A 191 -9.25 -36.87 8.08
N TYR A 192 -8.28 -36.75 9.00
CA TYR A 192 -6.98 -36.13 8.79
C TYR A 192 -6.00 -37.21 8.35
N PHE A 193 -5.93 -37.43 7.04
CA PHE A 193 -5.01 -38.40 6.44
C PHE A 193 -3.55 -38.07 6.78
N ALA A 194 -3.18 -36.80 6.72
CA ALA A 194 -1.89 -36.26 7.15
C ALA A 194 -2.02 -34.75 7.38
N TYR A 195 -1.17 -34.22 8.25
CA TYR A 195 -1.14 -32.83 8.71
C TYR A 195 -2.40 -32.41 9.48
N TYR A 196 -2.23 -31.60 10.53
CA TYR A 196 -3.27 -31.05 11.41
C TYR A 196 -3.98 -32.03 12.34
N GLU A 197 -3.73 -33.33 12.26
CA GLU A 197 -4.29 -34.27 13.23
C GLU A 197 -3.86 -33.94 14.67
N ASP A 198 -2.62 -33.46 14.84
CA ASP A 198 -2.04 -33.03 16.10
C ASP A 198 -2.57 -31.65 16.54
N VAL A 199 -2.71 -30.72 15.59
CA VAL A 199 -3.35 -29.42 15.81
C VAL A 199 -4.79 -29.58 16.32
N ASP A 200 -5.60 -30.41 15.64
CA ASP A 200 -6.97 -30.70 16.04
C ASP A 200 -7.05 -31.41 17.39
N LEU A 201 -6.19 -32.41 17.63
CA LEU A 201 -6.12 -33.11 18.93
C LEU A 201 -5.77 -32.13 20.07
N GLY A 202 -4.76 -31.28 19.88
CA GLY A 202 -4.33 -30.30 20.86
C GLY A 202 -5.44 -29.30 21.19
N TRP A 203 -6.09 -28.73 20.17
CA TRP A 203 -7.23 -27.84 20.37
C TRP A 203 -8.38 -28.57 21.09
N ARG A 204 -8.73 -29.80 20.67
CA ARG A 204 -9.76 -30.61 21.34
C ARG A 204 -9.46 -30.87 22.81
N LEU A 205 -8.21 -31.18 23.16
CA LEU A 205 -7.80 -31.36 24.56
C LEU A 205 -8.13 -30.11 25.38
N TRP A 206 -7.71 -28.93 24.90
CA TRP A 206 -7.95 -27.65 25.56
C TRP A 206 -9.44 -27.35 25.74
N VAL A 207 -10.26 -27.49 24.70
CA VAL A 207 -11.71 -27.18 24.82
C VAL A 207 -12.46 -28.16 25.72
N LEU A 208 -11.97 -29.39 25.87
CA LEU A 208 -12.53 -30.42 26.76
C LEU A 208 -11.98 -30.36 28.21
N GLY A 209 -11.12 -29.38 28.50
CA GLY A 209 -10.57 -29.11 29.84
C GLY A 209 -9.28 -29.86 30.19
N TYR A 210 -8.62 -30.45 29.19
CA TYR A 210 -7.28 -31.02 29.30
C TYR A 210 -6.23 -30.03 28.76
N LYS A 211 -4.96 -30.23 29.09
CA LYS A 211 -3.88 -29.29 28.78
C LYS A 211 -2.67 -29.99 28.17
N VAL A 212 -1.95 -29.23 27.36
CA VAL A 212 -0.74 -29.66 26.65
C VAL A 212 0.46 -28.80 27.08
N ARG A 213 1.56 -29.45 27.45
CA ARG A 213 2.78 -28.79 27.94
C ARG A 213 3.95 -29.02 26.98
N PHE A 214 4.71 -27.97 26.71
CA PHE A 214 6.03 -28.06 26.07
C PHE A 214 7.09 -28.43 27.11
N CYS A 215 7.92 -29.43 26.80
CA CYS A 215 9.12 -29.76 27.57
C CYS A 215 10.36 -29.16 26.90
N SER A 216 11.03 -28.24 27.59
CA SER A 216 12.21 -27.55 27.05
C SER A 216 13.47 -28.42 27.03
N LYS A 217 13.52 -29.43 27.91
CA LYS A 217 14.67 -30.33 28.13
C LYS A 217 14.67 -31.55 27.21
N ALA A 218 13.50 -32.10 26.90
CA ALA A 218 13.38 -33.28 26.04
C ALA A 218 13.71 -32.91 24.59
N ILE A 219 14.81 -33.47 24.04
CA ILE A 219 15.27 -33.20 22.67
C ILE A 219 14.95 -34.38 21.75
N CYS A 220 14.34 -34.06 20.61
CA CYS A 220 14.11 -34.97 19.49
C CYS A 220 14.78 -34.43 18.23
N TYR A 221 15.47 -35.29 17.48
CA TYR A 221 16.13 -34.98 16.22
C TYR A 221 15.28 -35.50 15.06
N HIS A 222 14.92 -34.63 14.13
CA HIS A 222 14.04 -34.96 13.02
C HIS A 222 14.77 -34.90 11.67
N ARG A 223 14.62 -35.96 10.88
CA ARG A 223 15.17 -36.04 9.52
C ARG A 223 14.18 -35.45 8.51
N HIS A 224 13.98 -34.15 8.61
CA HIS A 224 13.10 -33.37 7.74
C HIS A 224 13.30 -33.76 6.25
N ASN A 225 12.20 -34.00 5.52
CA ASN A 225 12.15 -34.45 4.11
C ASN A 225 12.33 -35.95 3.80
N GLY A 226 12.22 -36.87 4.77
CA GLY A 226 12.29 -38.32 4.48
C GLY A 226 11.20 -38.83 3.53
N THR A 227 9.96 -38.34 3.70
CA THR A 227 8.75 -38.81 2.99
C THR A 227 7.95 -37.68 2.33
N SER A 228 8.03 -36.43 2.83
CA SER A 228 7.20 -35.30 2.38
C SER A 228 7.50 -34.81 0.96
N LYS A 229 8.76 -34.90 0.48
CA LYS A 229 9.17 -34.52 -0.89
C LYS A 229 8.50 -35.35 -2.00
N LYS A 230 7.82 -36.45 -1.65
CA LYS A 230 7.13 -37.33 -2.61
C LYS A 230 5.67 -36.90 -2.86
N PHE A 231 5.13 -35.93 -2.13
CA PHE A 231 3.76 -35.46 -2.31
C PHE A 231 3.69 -34.29 -3.30
N ASN A 232 2.70 -34.35 -4.20
CA ASN A 232 2.40 -33.26 -5.12
C ASN A 232 1.94 -32.01 -4.35
N GLN A 233 2.42 -30.84 -4.76
CA GLN A 233 2.14 -29.56 -4.09
C GLN A 233 0.63 -29.25 -3.98
N HIS A 234 -0.16 -29.51 -5.05
CA HIS A 234 -1.62 -29.31 -5.03
C HIS A 234 -2.33 -30.19 -3.98
N LYS A 235 -1.86 -31.43 -3.77
CA LYS A 235 -2.44 -32.33 -2.75
C LYS A 235 -2.12 -31.84 -1.34
N MET A 236 -0.90 -31.36 -1.13
CA MET A 236 -0.48 -30.77 0.15
C MET A 236 -1.27 -29.50 0.46
N LYS A 237 -1.37 -28.55 -0.49
CA LYS A 237 -2.17 -27.33 -0.32
C LYS A 237 -3.64 -27.68 -0.03
N THR A 238 -4.22 -28.62 -0.76
CA THR A 238 -5.59 -29.11 -0.51
C THR A 238 -5.75 -29.65 0.92
N LEU A 239 -4.79 -30.44 1.43
CA LEU A 239 -4.85 -30.94 2.81
C LEU A 239 -4.75 -29.80 3.83
N PHE A 240 -3.86 -28.83 3.63
CA PHE A 240 -3.74 -27.68 4.53
C PHE A 240 -5.02 -26.84 4.58
N GLU A 241 -5.58 -26.49 3.42
CA GLU A 241 -6.85 -25.75 3.31
C GLU A 241 -8.02 -26.51 3.95
N ARG A 242 -8.18 -27.78 3.58
CA ARG A 242 -9.28 -28.62 4.06
C ARG A 242 -9.17 -28.90 5.55
N ASN A 243 -7.99 -29.25 6.05
CA ASN A 243 -7.83 -29.65 7.44
C ASN A 243 -7.89 -28.42 8.37
N ALA A 244 -7.41 -27.25 7.94
CA ALA A 244 -7.65 -26.00 8.66
C ALA A 244 -9.16 -25.72 8.79
N LEU A 245 -9.91 -25.85 7.69
CA LEU A 245 -11.36 -25.66 7.66
C LEU A 245 -12.10 -26.66 8.56
N TYR A 246 -11.73 -27.94 8.53
CA TYR A 246 -12.31 -28.97 9.42
C TYR A 246 -12.03 -28.66 10.88
N THR A 247 -10.83 -28.19 11.19
CA THR A 247 -10.40 -27.87 12.56
C THR A 247 -11.23 -26.74 13.13
N ILE A 248 -11.39 -25.62 12.41
CA ILE A 248 -12.20 -24.49 12.89
C ILE A 248 -13.69 -24.83 12.94
N TYR A 249 -14.19 -25.59 11.96
CA TYR A 249 -15.59 -26.02 11.92
C TYR A 249 -15.94 -26.90 13.12
N LYS A 250 -15.03 -27.78 13.55
CA LYS A 250 -15.25 -28.63 14.73
C LYS A 250 -15.06 -27.87 16.05
N ASN A 251 -13.99 -27.08 16.15
CA ASN A 251 -13.46 -26.62 17.44
C ASN A 251 -13.86 -25.22 17.87
N TYR A 252 -14.34 -24.31 17.01
CA TYR A 252 -14.89 -23.05 17.52
C TYR A 252 -16.19 -23.29 18.27
N SER A 253 -16.48 -22.48 19.29
CA SER A 253 -17.78 -22.52 19.98
C SER A 253 -18.92 -22.16 19.02
N SER A 254 -20.16 -22.41 19.44
CA SER A 254 -21.34 -21.99 18.67
C SER A 254 -21.45 -20.46 18.57
N ASP A 255 -21.06 -19.75 19.63
CA ASP A 255 -21.11 -18.27 19.69
C ASP A 255 -20.11 -17.62 18.71
N ASN A 256 -19.04 -18.34 18.36
CA ASN A 256 -18.00 -17.91 17.43
C ASN A 256 -18.10 -18.56 16.05
N PHE A 257 -19.24 -19.14 15.69
CA PHE A 257 -19.39 -19.81 14.39
C PHE A 257 -19.24 -18.85 13.20
N ASP A 258 -19.53 -17.56 13.38
CA ASP A 258 -19.31 -16.53 12.36
C ASP A 258 -17.85 -16.42 11.92
N ILE A 259 -16.88 -16.83 12.75
CA ILE A 259 -15.46 -16.90 12.36
C ILE A 259 -15.26 -17.92 11.22
N VAL A 260 -15.99 -19.03 11.26
CA VAL A 260 -15.96 -20.04 10.20
C VAL A 260 -16.53 -19.46 8.91
N LEU A 261 -17.64 -18.72 8.98
CA LEU A 261 -18.21 -18.02 7.84
C LEU A 261 -17.25 -16.96 7.27
N CYS A 262 -16.62 -16.17 8.16
CA CYS A 262 -15.60 -15.20 7.80
C CYS A 262 -14.46 -15.86 7.02
N ASN A 263 -13.95 -17.02 7.48
CA ASN A 263 -12.92 -17.75 6.75
C ASN A 263 -13.41 -18.27 5.40
N LEU A 264 -14.65 -18.77 5.28
CA LEU A 264 -15.20 -19.21 3.99
C LEU A 264 -15.26 -18.05 2.98
N LEU A 265 -15.64 -16.84 3.41
CA LEU A 265 -15.63 -15.66 2.56
C LEU A 265 -14.21 -15.25 2.14
N LEU A 266 -13.23 -15.37 3.04
CA LEU A 266 -11.82 -15.18 2.70
C LEU A 266 -11.30 -16.24 1.72
N MET A 267 -11.71 -17.50 1.87
CA MET A 267 -11.36 -18.57 0.93
C MET A 267 -11.87 -18.27 -0.49
N ILE A 268 -13.08 -17.72 -0.62
CA ILE A 268 -13.63 -17.31 -1.94
C ILE A 268 -12.75 -16.24 -2.58
N GLN A 269 -12.27 -15.28 -1.81
CA GLN A 269 -11.36 -14.24 -2.30
C GLN A 269 -10.02 -14.84 -2.72
N ARG A 270 -9.47 -15.78 -1.94
CA ARG A 270 -8.25 -16.50 -2.30
C ARG A 270 -8.42 -17.29 -3.58
N ILE A 271 -9.56 -17.97 -3.77
CA ILE A 271 -9.88 -18.69 -5.02
C ILE A 271 -9.86 -17.71 -6.20
N GLN A 272 -10.49 -16.55 -6.06
CA GLN A 272 -10.50 -15.55 -7.11
C GLN A 272 -9.08 -15.07 -7.47
N MET A 273 -8.23 -14.84 -6.47
CA MET A 273 -6.83 -14.43 -6.65
C MET A 273 -5.96 -15.54 -7.24
N ASP A 274 -6.07 -16.77 -6.72
CA ASP A 274 -5.38 -17.97 -7.20
C ASP A 274 -5.70 -18.22 -8.68
N LEU A 275 -6.96 -18.07 -9.07
CA LEU A 275 -7.43 -18.26 -10.44
C LEU A 275 -7.19 -17.05 -11.35
N LYS A 276 -6.71 -15.92 -10.78
CA LYS A 276 -6.51 -14.62 -11.47
C LYS A 276 -7.76 -14.13 -12.22
N LEU A 277 -8.94 -14.29 -11.60
CA LEU A 277 -10.20 -13.88 -12.21
C LEU A 277 -10.35 -12.36 -12.20
N ASP A 278 -10.50 -11.77 -13.39
CA ASP A 278 -10.85 -10.38 -13.57
C ASP A 278 -12.38 -10.19 -13.42
N GLU A 279 -12.78 -9.40 -12.43
CA GLU A 279 -14.20 -9.07 -12.18
C GLU A 279 -14.80 -8.26 -13.33
N GLY A 280 -13.99 -7.43 -14.02
CA GLY A 280 -14.45 -6.53 -15.08
C GLY A 280 -14.99 -7.26 -16.32
N VAL A 281 -14.55 -8.50 -16.56
CA VAL A 281 -15.08 -9.33 -17.66
C VAL A 281 -16.49 -9.84 -17.38
N PHE A 282 -16.89 -9.90 -16.10
CA PHE A 282 -18.23 -10.29 -15.69
C PHE A 282 -19.16 -9.09 -15.46
N ASP A 283 -18.65 -7.85 -15.58
CA ASP A 283 -19.45 -6.64 -15.46
C ASP A 283 -20.25 -6.40 -16.74
N ILE A 284 -21.58 -6.45 -16.62
CA ILE A 284 -22.49 -6.24 -17.75
C ILE A 284 -22.36 -4.83 -18.37
N THR A 285 -21.77 -3.88 -17.64
CA THR A 285 -21.51 -2.53 -18.13
C THR A 285 -20.22 -2.44 -18.96
N ASN A 286 -19.37 -3.46 -18.92
CA ASN A 286 -18.18 -3.54 -19.76
C ASN A 286 -18.58 -3.99 -21.18
N THR A 287 -18.48 -3.07 -22.13
CA THR A 287 -18.86 -3.29 -23.53
C THR A 287 -17.74 -3.88 -24.38
N GLU A 288 -16.54 -4.09 -23.83
CA GLU A 288 -15.42 -4.69 -24.55
C GLU A 288 -15.58 -6.22 -24.63
N GLU A 289 -15.47 -6.78 -25.84
CA GLU A 289 -15.33 -8.24 -26.02
C GLU A 289 -14.00 -8.69 -25.41
N SER A 290 -14.05 -9.11 -24.15
CA SER A 290 -12.88 -9.60 -23.42
C SER A 290 -12.94 -11.13 -23.29
N PHE A 291 -11.85 -11.79 -23.66
CA PHE A 291 -11.66 -13.20 -23.36
C PHE A 291 -11.18 -13.31 -21.91
N PHE A 292 -11.86 -14.10 -21.08
CA PHE A 292 -11.36 -14.40 -19.74
C PHE A 292 -10.38 -15.57 -19.81
N GLU A 293 -9.23 -15.42 -19.17
CA GLU A 293 -8.28 -16.50 -18.92
C GLU A 293 -8.31 -16.86 -17.44
N ILE A 294 -8.16 -18.16 -17.15
CA ILE A 294 -8.04 -18.68 -15.79
C ILE A 294 -6.65 -19.28 -15.64
N ASP A 295 -5.98 -18.98 -14.54
CA ASP A 295 -4.73 -19.66 -14.20
C ASP A 295 -5.02 -21.14 -13.89
N SER A 296 -4.64 -22.01 -14.82
CA SER A 296 -4.99 -23.43 -14.83
C SER A 296 -4.03 -24.33 -14.05
N ASP A 297 -3.07 -23.76 -13.29
CA ASP A 297 -2.21 -24.55 -12.38
C ASP A 297 -3.08 -25.30 -11.36
N GLU A 298 -2.91 -26.62 -11.27
CA GLU A 298 -3.68 -27.51 -10.38
C GLU A 298 -3.68 -27.04 -8.93
N LYS A 299 -2.61 -26.39 -8.46
CA LYS A 299 -2.52 -25.90 -7.07
C LYS A 299 -3.53 -24.77 -6.79
N ASN A 300 -3.94 -24.00 -7.80
CA ASN A 300 -4.85 -22.87 -7.66
C ASN A 300 -6.30 -23.31 -7.39
N PHE A 301 -6.63 -24.58 -7.68
CA PHE A 301 -7.94 -25.17 -7.36
C PHE A 301 -8.03 -25.77 -5.96
N SER A 302 -6.93 -25.77 -5.18
CA SER A 302 -6.87 -26.48 -3.88
C SER A 302 -7.92 -25.98 -2.88
N SER A 303 -8.12 -24.66 -2.78
CA SER A 303 -9.08 -24.03 -1.88
C SER A 303 -10.52 -24.38 -2.27
N LEU A 304 -10.82 -24.44 -3.58
CA LEU A 304 -12.12 -24.85 -4.10
C LEU A 304 -12.42 -26.32 -3.77
N VAL A 305 -11.43 -27.21 -3.97
CA VAL A 305 -11.56 -28.63 -3.61
C VAL A 305 -11.77 -28.79 -2.10
N ALA A 306 -11.08 -28.01 -1.27
CA ALA A 306 -11.23 -28.04 0.19
C ALA A 306 -12.66 -27.66 0.66
N ILE A 307 -13.28 -26.63 0.05
CA ILE A 307 -14.67 -26.26 0.33
C ILE A 307 -15.64 -27.39 -0.08
N ASN A 308 -15.42 -28.00 -1.25
CA ASN A 308 -16.25 -29.11 -1.68
C ASN A 308 -16.14 -30.30 -0.71
N ASN A 309 -14.93 -30.59 -0.23
CA ASN A 309 -14.68 -31.64 0.76
C ASN A 309 -15.46 -31.39 2.06
N LEU A 310 -15.51 -30.15 2.56
CA LEU A 310 -16.34 -29.80 3.72
C LEU A 310 -17.81 -30.14 3.48
N THR A 311 -18.34 -29.78 2.31
CA THR A 311 -19.74 -30.03 1.94
C THR A 311 -20.05 -31.52 1.88
N ASP A 312 -19.20 -32.30 1.21
CA ASP A 312 -19.35 -33.75 1.07
C ASP A 312 -19.33 -34.49 2.42
N ASN A 313 -18.64 -33.94 3.42
CA ASN A 313 -18.44 -34.56 4.74
C ASN A 313 -19.21 -33.85 5.86
N LEU A 314 -20.07 -32.89 5.54
CA LEU A 314 -20.67 -31.97 6.52
C LEU A 314 -21.46 -32.69 7.60
N GLN A 315 -22.25 -33.71 7.25
CA GLN A 315 -23.04 -34.48 8.21
C GLN A 315 -22.14 -35.12 9.29
N ARG A 316 -21.08 -35.83 8.86
CA ARG A 316 -20.13 -36.49 9.77
C ARG A 316 -19.35 -35.48 10.62
N LEU A 317 -18.93 -34.36 10.02
CA LEU A 317 -18.23 -33.30 10.76
C LEU A 317 -19.13 -32.63 11.78
N ASN A 318 -20.42 -32.47 11.48
CA ASN A 318 -21.40 -31.91 12.40
C ASN A 318 -21.64 -32.83 13.61
N GLU A 319 -21.67 -34.15 13.43
CA GLU A 319 -21.74 -35.11 14.55
C GLU A 319 -20.54 -34.95 15.50
N LYS A 320 -19.33 -34.83 14.94
CA LYS A 320 -18.10 -34.58 15.72
C LYS A 320 -18.14 -33.23 16.42
N ARG A 321 -18.58 -32.18 15.73
CA ARG A 321 -18.78 -30.85 16.32
C ARG A 321 -19.75 -30.94 17.50
N GLN A 322 -20.90 -31.59 17.34
CA GLN A 322 -21.88 -31.74 18.43
C GLN A 322 -21.29 -32.44 19.66
N TYR A 323 -20.45 -33.47 19.45
CA TYR A 323 -19.72 -34.10 20.56
C TYR A 323 -18.80 -33.09 21.27
N ILE A 324 -17.97 -32.35 20.53
CA ILE A 324 -17.05 -31.36 21.09
C ILE A 324 -17.82 -30.28 21.85
N GLN A 325 -18.88 -29.72 21.25
CA GLN A 325 -19.66 -28.64 21.88
C GLN A 325 -20.44 -29.10 23.11
N ARG A 326 -20.96 -30.33 23.12
CA ARG A 326 -21.66 -30.89 24.31
C ARG A 326 -20.72 -31.12 25.48
N ASN A 327 -19.45 -31.45 25.21
CA ASN A 327 -18.46 -31.78 26.24
C ASN A 327 -17.47 -30.63 26.52
N ARG A 328 -17.64 -29.47 25.88
CA ARG A 328 -16.77 -28.30 26.06
C ARG A 328 -16.80 -27.82 27.50
N LYS A 329 -15.61 -27.57 28.06
CA LYS A 329 -15.40 -27.01 29.40
C LYS A 329 -14.70 -25.65 29.38
N VAL A 330 -14.04 -25.29 28.28
CA VAL A 330 -13.24 -24.06 28.14
C VAL A 330 -13.81 -23.18 27.02
N LYS A 331 -13.91 -21.87 27.26
CA LYS A 331 -14.37 -20.89 26.27
C LYS A 331 -13.25 -20.55 25.30
N ASP A 332 -13.60 -20.13 24.08
CA ASP A 332 -12.60 -19.76 23.08
C ASP A 332 -11.72 -18.57 23.54
N THR A 333 -12.30 -17.62 24.28
CA THR A 333 -11.58 -16.46 24.87
C THR A 333 -10.49 -16.88 25.86
N ASP A 334 -10.66 -18.02 26.52
CA ASP A 334 -9.69 -18.53 27.49
C ASP A 334 -8.46 -19.14 26.79
N LEU A 335 -8.56 -19.44 25.48
CA LEU A 335 -7.48 -19.97 24.65
C LEU A 335 -6.56 -18.86 24.10
N LYS A 336 -6.86 -17.58 24.35
CA LYS A 336 -6.11 -16.42 23.81
C LYS A 336 -4.60 -16.53 24.03
N LYS A 337 -4.15 -17.03 25.19
CA LYS A 337 -2.72 -17.16 25.50
C LYS A 337 -2.01 -18.22 24.66
N LEU A 338 -2.74 -19.21 24.15
CA LEU A 338 -2.24 -20.30 23.32
C LEU A 338 -2.27 -19.96 21.84
N ILE A 339 -3.02 -18.91 21.48
CA ILE A 339 -3.16 -18.41 20.13
C ILE A 339 -2.57 -17.00 20.04
N PRO A 340 -1.23 -16.86 20.06
CA PRO A 340 -0.62 -15.56 19.78
C PRO A 340 -1.00 -15.13 18.36
N ASN A 341 -1.26 -13.83 18.18
CA ASN A 341 -1.59 -13.21 16.89
C ASN A 341 -2.71 -13.94 16.12
N PRO A 342 -3.92 -14.10 16.71
CA PRO A 342 -4.99 -14.86 16.06
C PRO A 342 -5.40 -14.25 14.72
N LEU A 343 -5.24 -12.94 14.54
CA LEU A 343 -5.64 -12.20 13.34
C LEU A 343 -4.56 -12.15 12.25
N MET A 344 -3.51 -12.98 12.35
CA MET A 344 -2.48 -13.09 11.33
C MET A 344 -3.12 -13.52 9.99
N PRO A 345 -3.02 -12.70 8.91
CA PRO A 345 -3.50 -13.07 7.59
C PRO A 345 -2.79 -14.33 7.09
N PHE A 346 -3.57 -15.29 6.63
CA PHE A 346 -3.06 -16.49 5.96
C PHE A 346 -3.85 -16.79 4.69
N PRO A 347 -3.24 -17.50 3.72
CA PRO A 347 -1.84 -17.91 3.62
C PRO A 347 -0.83 -16.74 3.59
N VAL A 348 0.42 -17.00 4.01
CA VAL A 348 1.51 -15.99 4.08
C VAL A 348 1.76 -15.32 2.73
N GLU A 349 1.46 -16.02 1.63
CA GLU A 349 1.56 -15.51 0.26
C GLU A 349 0.73 -14.22 0.02
N TYR A 350 -0.36 -14.03 0.75
CA TYR A 350 -1.22 -12.83 0.66
C TYR A 350 -1.03 -11.86 1.81
N TYR A 351 -0.10 -12.13 2.73
CA TYR A 351 0.13 -11.33 3.93
C TYR A 351 0.48 -9.87 3.62
N HIS A 352 0.94 -9.58 2.40
CA HIS A 352 1.30 -8.24 1.93
C HIS A 352 0.47 -7.76 0.73
N ASP A 353 -0.59 -8.50 0.35
CA ASP A 353 -1.47 -8.08 -0.73
C ASP A 353 -2.55 -7.14 -0.17
N TYR A 354 -2.50 -5.87 -0.56
CA TYR A 354 -3.43 -4.86 -0.06
C TYR A 354 -4.90 -5.22 -0.36
N LYS A 355 -5.22 -5.75 -1.55
CA LYS A 355 -6.62 -6.07 -1.93
C LYS A 355 -7.17 -7.16 -1.03
N TYR A 356 -6.34 -8.16 -0.71
CA TYR A 356 -6.67 -9.18 0.27
C TYR A 356 -6.86 -8.58 1.67
N LEU A 357 -5.91 -7.77 2.14
CA LEU A 357 -5.94 -7.20 3.50
C LEU A 357 -7.07 -6.18 3.73
N ASP A 358 -7.50 -5.44 2.72
CA ASP A 358 -8.68 -4.56 2.80
C ASP A 358 -9.95 -5.38 3.01
N LYS A 359 -10.18 -6.38 2.14
CA LYS A 359 -11.31 -7.29 2.27
C LYS A 359 -11.25 -8.08 3.60
N PHE A 360 -10.05 -8.46 4.04
CA PHE A 360 -9.80 -9.09 5.33
C PHE A 360 -10.27 -8.23 6.50
N GLN A 361 -9.82 -6.97 6.58
CA GLN A 361 -10.23 -6.06 7.65
C GLN A 361 -11.75 -5.82 7.64
N ARG A 362 -12.35 -5.63 6.46
CA ARG A 362 -13.81 -5.43 6.34
C ARG A 362 -14.58 -6.63 6.91
N LEU A 363 -14.11 -7.85 6.66
CA LEU A 363 -14.73 -9.06 7.21
C LEU A 363 -14.51 -9.17 8.71
N LEU A 364 -13.31 -8.86 9.22
CA LEU A 364 -13.06 -8.82 10.66
C LEU A 364 -14.01 -7.85 11.39
N ASN A 365 -14.18 -6.65 10.83
CA ASN A 365 -15.08 -5.63 11.36
C ASN A 365 -16.56 -6.06 11.27
N THR A 366 -16.98 -6.65 10.14
CA THR A 366 -18.38 -7.05 9.92
C THR A 366 -18.83 -8.15 10.89
N TYR A 367 -17.94 -9.09 11.21
CA TYR A 367 -18.26 -10.23 12.09
C TYR A 367 -17.79 -10.04 13.54
N ASN A 368 -17.33 -8.83 13.89
CA ASN A 368 -16.73 -8.47 15.19
C ASN A 368 -15.67 -9.46 15.66
N VAL A 369 -14.82 -9.95 14.74
CA VAL A 369 -13.81 -10.98 15.04
C VAL A 369 -12.77 -10.44 16.02
N GLU A 370 -12.39 -9.18 15.89
CA GLU A 370 -11.45 -8.50 16.79
C GLU A 370 -11.94 -8.49 18.24
N GLU A 371 -13.23 -8.18 18.46
CA GLU A 371 -13.84 -8.17 19.78
C GLU A 371 -14.00 -9.60 20.33
N LYS A 372 -14.45 -10.55 19.50
CA LYS A 372 -14.64 -11.96 19.89
C LYS A 372 -13.34 -12.64 20.32
N LEU A 373 -12.21 -12.24 19.72
CA LEU A 373 -10.89 -12.81 20.01
C LEU A 373 -10.04 -11.92 20.95
N ASP A 374 -10.56 -10.76 21.36
CA ASP A 374 -9.83 -9.75 22.14
C ASP A 374 -8.45 -9.44 21.52
N ALA A 375 -8.44 -9.24 20.20
CA ALA A 375 -7.25 -9.02 19.40
C ALA A 375 -7.51 -7.90 18.39
N LYS A 376 -6.49 -7.10 18.09
CA LYS A 376 -6.56 -6.07 17.05
C LYS A 376 -5.65 -6.42 15.90
N PHE A 377 -6.17 -6.33 14.69
CA PHE A 377 -5.38 -6.38 13.48
C PHE A 377 -4.48 -5.15 13.44
N ARG A 378 -3.21 -5.37 13.12
CA ARG A 378 -2.19 -4.33 13.02
C ARG A 378 -1.66 -4.38 11.61
N ARG A 379 -1.68 -3.24 10.92
CA ARG A 379 -1.04 -3.12 9.61
C ARG A 379 0.45 -2.88 9.79
N LYS A 380 1.25 -3.29 8.80
CA LYS A 380 2.67 -2.95 8.72
C LYS A 380 2.84 -1.65 7.93
N ILE A 381 3.32 -0.61 8.58
CA ILE A 381 3.46 0.75 8.03
C ILE A 381 4.94 1.07 7.88
N LEU A 382 5.36 1.41 6.66
CA LEU A 382 6.70 1.93 6.40
C LEU A 382 6.70 3.45 6.40
N LEU A 383 7.50 4.04 7.28
CA LEU A 383 7.83 5.46 7.31
C LEU A 383 9.22 5.64 6.70
N ILE A 384 9.36 6.37 5.60
CA ILE A 384 10.67 6.65 4.98
C ILE A 384 11.09 8.08 5.29
N SER A 385 12.03 8.25 6.22
CA SER A 385 12.59 9.56 6.57
C SER A 385 13.72 9.93 5.61
N ASN A 386 13.65 11.11 5.00
CA ASN A 386 14.77 11.67 4.23
C ASN A 386 15.83 12.35 5.10
N GLU A 387 15.50 12.63 6.37
CA GLU A 387 16.41 13.26 7.32
C GLU A 387 16.96 12.24 8.32
N PRO A 388 18.21 12.41 8.77
CA PRO A 388 18.76 11.56 9.82
C PRO A 388 17.93 11.62 11.11
N ILE A 389 17.71 10.48 11.73
CA ILE A 389 17.06 10.35 13.03
C ILE A 389 18.10 9.84 14.03
N ALA A 390 18.51 10.73 14.92
CA ALA A 390 19.52 10.50 15.95
C ALA A 390 19.27 11.43 17.15
N LYS A 391 20.14 11.43 18.17
CA LYS A 391 20.02 12.35 19.33
C LYS A 391 19.90 13.82 18.93
N LYS A 392 20.53 14.19 17.80
CA LYS A 392 20.41 15.50 17.15
C LYS A 392 19.62 15.31 15.86
N MET A 393 18.45 15.94 15.78
CA MET A 393 17.54 15.81 14.64
C MET A 393 16.91 17.16 14.29
N ALA A 394 16.62 17.35 13.00
CA ALA A 394 15.92 18.51 12.46
C ALA A 394 14.40 18.27 12.37
N GLY A 395 13.65 19.27 11.89
CA GLY A 395 12.19 19.22 11.83
C GLY A 395 11.64 17.93 11.18
N PRO A 396 11.94 17.65 9.90
CA PRO A 396 11.41 16.46 9.24
C PRO A 396 11.75 15.13 9.96
N GLY A 397 12.98 14.99 10.46
CA GLY A 397 13.39 13.84 11.27
C GLY A 397 12.60 13.69 12.58
N ILE A 398 12.34 14.79 13.29
CA ILE A 398 11.47 14.79 14.48
C ILE A 398 10.04 14.35 14.12
N ARG A 399 9.50 14.86 13.01
CA ARG A 399 8.15 14.52 12.56
C ARG A 399 8.01 13.03 12.30
N TYR A 400 8.95 12.42 11.57
CA TYR A 400 8.92 10.98 11.28
C TYR A 400 9.17 10.13 12.53
N TRP A 401 10.02 10.59 13.44
CA TRP A 401 10.23 9.94 14.74
C TRP A 401 8.95 9.92 15.59
N GLU A 402 8.26 11.06 15.72
CA GLU A 402 7.02 11.14 16.49
C GLU A 402 5.85 10.45 15.76
N PHE A 403 5.86 10.43 14.42
CA PHE A 403 4.95 9.60 13.64
C PHE A 403 5.10 8.13 13.97
N ALA A 404 6.33 7.63 14.00
CA ALA A 404 6.61 6.24 14.32
C ALA A 404 6.13 5.88 15.73
N LYS A 405 6.37 6.75 16.71
CA LYS A 405 5.92 6.55 18.10
C LYS A 405 4.40 6.52 18.26
N GLU A 406 3.68 7.42 17.63
CA GLU A 406 2.21 7.45 17.75
C GLU A 406 1.53 6.34 16.94
N LEU A 407 2.01 6.06 15.72
CA LEU A 407 1.48 4.95 14.90
C LEU A 407 1.81 3.59 15.51
N GLY A 408 2.99 3.42 16.11
CA GLY A 408 3.44 2.17 16.76
C GLY A 408 2.57 1.74 17.95
N LYS A 409 1.74 2.63 18.50
CA LYS A 409 0.75 2.27 19.53
C LYS A 409 -0.40 1.42 18.98
N TYR A 410 -0.66 1.52 17.67
CA TYR A 410 -1.82 0.92 17.01
C TYR A 410 -1.42 -0.09 15.93
N ASN A 411 -0.27 0.10 15.30
CA ASN A 411 0.20 -0.65 14.14
C ASN A 411 1.63 -1.15 14.33
N GLU A 412 2.09 -2.04 13.45
CA GLU A 412 3.50 -2.39 13.31
C GLU A 412 4.18 -1.34 12.44
N VAL A 413 5.24 -0.71 12.94
CA VAL A 413 5.91 0.37 12.22
C VAL A 413 7.33 -0.03 11.86
N VAL A 414 7.69 0.18 10.60
CA VAL A 414 9.07 0.18 10.13
C VAL A 414 9.46 1.63 9.86
N LEU A 415 10.51 2.11 10.52
CA LEU A 415 11.07 3.45 10.30
C LEU A 415 12.39 3.32 9.56
N ALA A 416 12.38 3.73 8.29
CA ALA A 416 13.56 3.76 7.46
C ALA A 416 14.31 5.10 7.59
N ILE A 417 15.62 5.03 7.85
CA ILE A 417 16.49 6.18 8.16
C ILE A 417 17.77 6.19 7.31
N PRO A 418 18.28 7.37 6.92
CA PRO A 418 19.47 7.51 6.06
C PRO A 418 20.77 7.60 6.88
N ASN A 419 20.81 7.00 8.08
CA ASN A 419 21.95 7.02 8.99
C ASN A 419 22.01 5.75 9.83
N GLU A 420 23.18 5.47 10.42
CA GLU A 420 23.33 4.40 11.42
C GLU A 420 22.39 4.62 12.60
N ASN A 421 21.71 3.56 13.04
CA ASN A 421 20.77 3.63 14.15
C ASN A 421 21.50 3.88 15.48
N GLN A 422 21.20 5.01 16.10
CA GLN A 422 21.74 5.41 17.41
C GLN A 422 20.68 5.42 18.52
N ILE A 423 19.45 4.99 18.21
CA ILE A 423 18.30 5.04 19.10
C ILE A 423 17.88 3.62 19.46
N ASP A 424 17.74 3.38 20.76
CA ASP A 424 17.18 2.12 21.27
C ASP A 424 15.66 2.15 21.13
N THR A 425 15.12 1.25 20.31
CA THR A 425 13.68 1.07 20.09
C THR A 425 13.15 -0.21 20.73
N SER A 426 13.92 -0.89 21.58
CA SER A 426 13.54 -2.20 22.15
C SER A 426 12.24 -2.19 22.97
N GLU A 427 11.86 -1.04 23.54
CA GLU A 427 10.59 -0.85 24.26
C GLU A 427 9.44 -0.33 23.38
N LEU A 428 9.68 -0.11 22.09
CA LEU A 428 8.74 0.44 21.12
C LEU A 428 8.38 -0.61 20.06
N ASN A 429 7.16 -0.54 19.53
CA ASN A 429 6.75 -1.38 18.40
C ASN A 429 7.25 -0.80 17.06
N ILE A 430 8.56 -0.51 16.98
CA ILE A 430 9.21 0.17 15.85
C ILE A 430 10.45 -0.64 15.42
N GLU A 431 10.40 -1.18 14.22
CA GLU A 431 11.55 -1.76 13.52
C GLU A 431 12.33 -0.64 12.82
N MET A 432 13.65 -0.58 13.03
CA MET A 432 14.52 0.40 12.38
C MET A 432 15.18 -0.21 11.14
N VAL A 433 15.10 0.47 10.00
CA VAL A 433 15.76 0.06 8.75
C VAL A 433 16.69 1.16 8.28
N GLU A 434 17.96 0.84 8.13
CA GLU A 434 18.96 1.77 7.59
C GLU A 434 19.01 1.66 6.07
N TYR A 435 19.20 2.79 5.38
CA TYR A 435 19.41 2.81 3.94
C TYR A 435 20.44 3.88 3.53
N GLU A 436 21.08 3.66 2.39
CA GLU A 436 21.94 4.65 1.75
C GLU A 436 21.58 4.78 0.26
N PRO A 437 21.75 5.95 -0.37
CA PRO A 437 21.60 6.06 -1.82
C PRO A 437 22.51 5.06 -2.55
N GLY A 438 21.92 4.21 -3.39
CA GLY A 438 22.62 3.12 -4.09
C GLY A 438 22.76 1.81 -3.29
N ASN A 439 22.34 1.77 -2.03
CA ASN A 439 22.26 0.55 -1.21
C ASN A 439 20.99 0.58 -0.35
N ALA A 440 19.89 0.12 -0.93
CA ALA A 440 18.56 0.22 -0.36
C ALA A 440 17.84 -1.14 -0.22
N ASP A 441 18.54 -2.28 -0.32
CA ASP A 441 17.93 -3.61 -0.33
C ASP A 441 17.01 -3.87 0.87
N LYS A 442 17.42 -3.43 2.07
CA LYS A 442 16.61 -3.56 3.29
C LYS A 442 15.35 -2.70 3.21
N LEU A 443 15.45 -1.48 2.69
CA LEU A 443 14.31 -0.57 2.50
C LEU A 443 13.34 -1.12 1.44
N ILE A 444 13.86 -1.61 0.31
CA ILE A 444 13.04 -2.22 -0.74
C ILE A 444 12.29 -3.44 -0.21
N ARG A 445 12.97 -4.31 0.56
CA ARG A 445 12.33 -5.43 1.24
C ARG A 445 11.25 -4.95 2.21
N ALA A 446 11.53 -3.95 3.04
CA ALA A 446 10.54 -3.40 3.96
C ALA A 446 9.33 -2.80 3.21
N ALA A 447 9.54 -2.19 2.05
CA ALA A 447 8.47 -1.63 1.22
C ALA A 447 7.56 -2.73 0.64
N HIS A 448 8.12 -3.86 0.18
CA HIS A 448 7.33 -5.02 -0.23
C HIS A 448 6.53 -5.64 0.92
N GLU A 449 7.13 -5.70 2.10
CA GLU A 449 6.51 -6.26 3.31
C GLU A 449 5.50 -5.31 3.99
N SER A 450 5.39 -4.05 3.55
CA SER A 450 4.49 -3.09 4.18
C SER A 450 3.18 -2.95 3.42
N ASP A 451 2.12 -2.62 4.15
CA ASP A 451 0.78 -2.38 3.62
C ASP A 451 0.62 -0.93 3.16
N ILE A 452 1.22 -0.02 3.93
CA ILE A 452 1.15 1.43 3.77
C ILE A 452 2.58 1.97 3.76
N ILE A 453 2.87 2.85 2.80
CA ILE A 453 4.13 3.58 2.71
C ILE A 453 3.84 5.06 2.92
N ILE A 454 4.57 5.69 3.84
CA ILE A 454 4.52 7.13 4.09
C ILE A 454 5.88 7.71 3.74
N LEU A 455 5.88 8.68 2.84
CA LEU A 455 7.10 9.35 2.39
C LEU A 455 6.89 10.85 2.17
N GLN A 456 8.02 11.55 2.07
CA GLN A 456 8.10 12.97 1.80
C GLN A 456 9.19 13.19 0.74
N GLY A 457 9.17 14.34 0.06
CA GLY A 457 10.35 14.92 -0.58
C GLY A 457 10.84 14.18 -1.81
N LEU A 458 12.13 13.86 -1.90
CA LEU A 458 12.75 13.41 -3.15
C LEU A 458 13.03 11.89 -3.19
N ILE A 459 12.49 11.12 -2.23
CA ILE A 459 12.91 9.72 -2.05
C ILE A 459 12.65 8.84 -3.28
N LEU A 460 11.53 9.07 -3.98
CA LEU A 460 11.21 8.32 -5.19
C LEU A 460 12.16 8.63 -6.35
N GLU A 461 12.83 9.79 -6.33
CA GLU A 461 13.88 10.11 -7.29
C GLU A 461 15.25 9.55 -6.86
N ILE A 462 15.53 9.53 -5.56
CA ILE A 462 16.77 8.96 -5.00
C ILE A 462 16.78 7.43 -5.14
N ILE A 463 15.62 6.79 -4.99
CA ILE A 463 15.44 5.33 -5.05
C ILE A 463 14.26 5.02 -6.01
N PRO A 464 14.49 5.05 -7.33
CA PRO A 464 13.44 4.86 -8.34
C PRO A 464 12.71 3.52 -8.25
N GLU A 465 13.34 2.48 -7.69
CA GLU A 465 12.77 1.15 -7.50
C GLU A 465 11.51 1.19 -6.59
N LEU A 466 11.41 2.19 -5.71
CA LEU A 466 10.21 2.39 -4.88
C LEU A 466 8.97 2.76 -5.68
N LYS A 467 9.13 3.33 -6.90
CA LYS A 467 8.00 3.80 -7.70
C LYS A 467 7.05 2.65 -8.04
N ASP A 468 7.57 1.50 -8.47
CA ASP A 468 6.75 0.33 -8.81
C ASP A 468 6.03 -0.24 -7.58
N ILE A 469 6.72 -0.30 -6.44
CA ILE A 469 6.13 -0.77 -5.18
C ILE A 469 5.01 0.19 -4.75
N CYS A 470 5.26 1.50 -4.76
CA CYS A 470 4.27 2.51 -4.40
C CYS A 470 3.07 2.56 -5.36
N ARG A 471 3.22 2.07 -6.61
CA ARG A 471 2.10 1.94 -7.54
C ARG A 471 1.09 0.89 -7.07
N GLU A 472 1.55 -0.15 -6.37
CA GLU A 472 0.74 -1.28 -5.89
C GLU A 472 0.26 -1.11 -4.44
N LYS A 473 1.10 -0.51 -3.59
CA LYS A 473 0.83 -0.28 -2.15
C LYS A 473 0.04 1.00 -1.91
N ILE A 474 -0.53 1.18 -0.72
CA ILE A 474 -1.13 2.47 -0.34
C ILE A 474 -0.01 3.46 -0.06
N LEU A 475 -0.02 4.57 -0.80
CA LEU A 475 0.97 5.63 -0.67
C LEU A 475 0.35 6.86 0.02
N ILE A 476 0.87 7.20 1.19
CA ILE A 476 0.61 8.47 1.86
C ILE A 476 1.77 9.41 1.58
N VAL A 477 1.47 10.59 1.02
CA VAL A 477 2.49 11.60 0.72
C VAL A 477 2.38 12.74 1.74
N ASP A 478 3.44 12.92 2.51
CA ASP A 478 3.59 14.04 3.43
C ASP A 478 4.05 15.28 2.66
N ILE A 479 3.07 16.11 2.29
CA ILE A 479 3.26 17.36 1.53
C ILE A 479 3.22 18.57 2.46
N TYR A 480 3.61 18.37 3.71
CA TYR A 480 3.80 19.43 4.71
C TYR A 480 4.81 20.50 4.25
N ASP A 481 5.82 20.11 3.47
CA ASP A 481 6.85 21.00 2.96
C ASP A 481 6.63 21.32 1.46
N PRO A 482 6.24 22.56 1.11
CA PRO A 482 6.07 22.99 -0.28
C PRO A 482 7.42 23.32 -0.92
N PHE A 483 8.30 22.33 -1.09
CA PHE A 483 9.68 22.52 -1.54
C PHE A 483 9.81 23.23 -2.90
N VAL A 484 8.81 23.14 -3.79
CA VAL A 484 8.77 23.91 -5.05
C VAL A 484 8.80 25.43 -4.78
N ILE A 485 8.11 25.89 -3.74
CA ILE A 485 8.12 27.29 -3.29
C ILE A 485 9.46 27.62 -2.63
N GLU A 486 9.99 26.74 -1.77
CA GLU A 486 11.26 26.96 -1.08
C GLU A 486 12.45 27.12 -2.04
N ILE A 487 12.46 26.36 -3.14
CA ILE A 487 13.51 26.41 -4.17
C ILE A 487 13.57 27.78 -4.85
N LEU A 488 12.44 28.48 -5.01
CA LEU A 488 12.43 29.82 -5.60
C LEU A 488 13.24 30.82 -4.77
N GLU A 489 13.12 30.74 -3.44
CA GLU A 489 13.84 31.62 -2.51
C GLU A 489 15.29 31.16 -2.33
N THR A 490 15.52 29.85 -2.21
CA THR A 490 16.85 29.24 -2.07
C THR A 490 17.78 29.62 -3.24
N TYR A 491 17.25 29.62 -4.47
CA TYR A 491 18.02 29.92 -5.67
C TYR A 491 17.88 31.38 -6.15
N LYS A 492 17.28 32.29 -5.37
CA LYS A 492 16.96 33.65 -5.84
C LYS A 492 18.17 34.44 -6.36
N ASN A 493 19.34 34.20 -5.76
CA ASN A 493 20.61 34.86 -6.10
C ASN A 493 21.42 34.14 -7.21
N LYS A 494 20.87 33.07 -7.80
CA LYS A 494 21.51 32.32 -8.90
C LYS A 494 21.05 32.85 -10.26
N SER A 495 21.75 32.45 -11.33
CA SER A 495 21.37 32.80 -12.71
C SER A 495 19.97 32.28 -13.05
N ILE A 496 19.26 32.96 -13.95
CA ILE A 496 17.91 32.55 -14.38
C ILE A 496 17.89 31.12 -14.94
N LYS A 497 18.95 30.71 -15.64
CA LYS A 497 19.12 29.34 -16.15
C LYS A 497 19.07 28.31 -15.01
N ASN A 498 19.91 28.48 -13.99
CA ASN A 498 19.98 27.55 -12.86
C ASN A 498 18.66 27.53 -12.06
N ARG A 499 17.99 28.69 -11.94
CA ARG A 499 16.68 28.80 -11.28
C ARG A 499 15.60 28.02 -12.03
N VAL A 500 15.53 28.15 -13.36
CA VAL A 500 14.57 27.43 -14.19
C VAL A 500 14.84 25.93 -14.18
N GLU A 501 16.10 25.51 -14.28
CA GLU A 501 16.49 24.09 -14.20
C GLU A 501 16.10 23.47 -12.86
N ALA A 502 16.45 24.12 -11.74
CA ALA A 502 16.08 23.65 -10.41
C ALA A 502 14.55 23.60 -10.20
N ASN A 503 13.83 24.65 -10.63
CA ASN A 503 12.37 24.69 -10.50
C ASN A 503 11.69 23.58 -11.31
N ASN A 504 12.09 23.38 -12.56
CA ASN A 504 11.47 22.37 -13.43
C ASN A 504 11.71 20.94 -12.91
N LEU A 505 12.91 20.66 -12.39
CA LEU A 505 13.21 19.38 -11.77
C LEU A 505 12.35 19.12 -10.54
N ASN A 506 12.30 20.09 -9.61
CA ASN A 506 11.52 19.93 -8.37
C ASN A 506 10.01 19.87 -8.64
N LEU A 507 9.50 20.68 -9.58
CA LEU A 507 8.11 20.60 -10.00
C LEU A 507 7.76 19.22 -10.58
N LYS A 508 8.63 18.65 -11.43
CA LYS A 508 8.43 17.30 -11.96
C LYS A 508 8.32 16.27 -10.83
N ILE A 509 9.23 16.31 -9.87
CA ILE A 509 9.26 15.37 -8.73
C ILE A 509 8.02 15.54 -7.83
N GLN A 510 7.57 16.78 -7.62
CA GLN A 510 6.35 17.05 -6.86
C GLN A 510 5.12 16.49 -7.57
N LEU A 511 4.98 16.73 -8.88
CA LEU A 511 3.83 16.26 -9.65
C LEU A 511 3.77 14.72 -9.69
N GLU A 512 4.91 14.05 -9.87
CA GLU A 512 4.98 12.58 -9.88
C GLU A 512 4.51 11.99 -8.53
N GLN A 513 4.89 12.58 -7.40
CA GLN A 513 4.42 12.14 -6.10
C GLN A 513 2.93 12.36 -5.89
N LEU A 514 2.42 13.54 -6.29
CA LEU A 514 0.98 13.84 -6.22
C LEU A 514 0.17 12.91 -7.12
N GLU A 515 0.72 12.50 -8.26
CA GLU A 515 0.08 11.54 -9.17
C GLU A 515 0.06 10.12 -8.59
N LEU A 516 1.14 9.69 -7.93
CA LEU A 516 1.23 8.36 -7.33
C LEU A 516 0.42 8.23 -6.02
N GLY A 517 0.32 9.30 -5.22
CA GLY A 517 -0.26 9.27 -3.89
C GLY A 517 -1.75 8.90 -3.84
N ASP A 518 -2.13 8.18 -2.78
CA ASP A 518 -3.52 7.81 -2.45
C ASP A 518 -4.12 8.73 -1.38
N TYR A 519 -3.29 9.24 -0.48
CA TYR A 519 -3.69 10.14 0.59
C TYR A 519 -2.59 11.15 0.89
N PHE A 520 -2.99 12.37 1.22
CA PHE A 520 -2.08 13.50 1.36
C PHE A 520 -2.24 14.13 2.74
N ILE A 521 -1.13 14.52 3.35
CA ILE A 521 -1.16 15.23 4.63
C ILE A 521 -0.38 16.54 4.52
N CYS A 522 -0.94 17.61 5.05
CA CYS A 522 -0.33 18.95 5.03
C CYS A 522 -0.47 19.66 6.38
N ALA A 523 0.15 20.83 6.53
CA ALA A 523 0.31 21.48 7.83
C ALA A 523 -0.91 22.28 8.29
N ASN A 524 -1.51 23.04 7.39
CA ASN A 524 -2.56 24.02 7.69
C ASN A 524 -3.50 24.21 6.49
N ASP A 525 -4.57 24.96 6.73
CA ASP A 525 -5.59 25.33 5.75
C ASP A 525 -5.02 26.04 4.51
N LYS A 526 -4.10 27.01 4.70
CA LYS A 526 -3.46 27.72 3.57
C LYS A 526 -2.71 26.76 2.64
N GLN A 527 -1.96 25.80 3.20
CA GLN A 527 -1.30 24.76 2.42
C GLN A 527 -2.33 23.83 1.77
N MET A 528 -3.39 23.46 2.49
CA MET A 528 -4.44 22.60 1.97
C MET A 528 -5.08 23.19 0.71
N ASP A 529 -5.39 24.49 0.70
CA ASP A 529 -5.93 25.19 -0.47
C ASP A 529 -4.97 25.13 -1.67
N TYR A 530 -3.67 25.35 -1.43
CA TYR A 530 -2.64 25.24 -2.47
C TYR A 530 -2.58 23.83 -3.06
N TRP A 531 -2.57 22.82 -2.20
CA TRP A 531 -2.47 21.42 -2.62
C TRP A 531 -3.73 20.90 -3.30
N ILE A 532 -4.92 21.30 -2.84
CA ILE A 532 -6.18 20.99 -3.52
C ILE A 532 -6.15 21.50 -4.95
N GLY A 533 -5.66 22.73 -5.19
CA GLY A 533 -5.49 23.26 -6.54
C GLY A 533 -4.59 22.39 -7.43
N MET A 534 -3.46 21.91 -6.91
CA MET A 534 -2.57 21.01 -7.65
C MET A 534 -3.18 19.62 -7.88
N LEU A 535 -3.86 19.06 -6.88
CA LEU A 535 -4.55 17.78 -6.96
C LEU A 535 -5.71 17.83 -7.98
N SER A 536 -6.45 18.94 -8.04
CA SER A 536 -7.47 19.17 -9.08
C SER A 536 -6.84 19.20 -10.48
N ALA A 537 -5.68 19.84 -10.67
CA ALA A 537 -4.98 19.85 -11.96
C ALA A 537 -4.52 18.45 -12.42
N LEU A 538 -4.32 17.54 -11.45
CA LEU A 538 -3.99 16.13 -11.66
C LEU A 538 -5.23 15.22 -11.68
N ASN A 539 -6.46 15.78 -11.70
CA ASN A 539 -7.71 15.02 -11.68
C ASN A 539 -7.84 14.07 -10.46
N LYS A 540 -7.16 14.38 -9.34
CA LYS A 540 -7.28 13.65 -8.07
C LYS A 540 -8.51 14.08 -7.27
N VAL A 541 -8.97 15.31 -7.49
CA VAL A 541 -10.29 15.78 -7.06
C VAL A 541 -11.25 15.52 -8.22
N ASN A 542 -12.02 14.44 -8.13
CA ASN A 542 -12.91 13.94 -9.19
C ASN A 542 -14.20 13.35 -8.57
N PRO A 543 -15.22 12.97 -9.36
CA PRO A 543 -16.49 12.46 -8.83
C PRO A 543 -16.35 11.25 -7.90
N HIS A 544 -15.45 10.31 -8.21
CA HIS A 544 -15.21 9.15 -7.35
C HIS A 544 -14.70 9.56 -5.97
N GLU A 545 -13.78 10.53 -5.92
CA GLU A 545 -13.28 11.04 -4.64
C GLU A 545 -14.32 11.87 -3.89
N TYR A 546 -15.09 12.66 -4.62
CA TYR A 546 -16.16 13.48 -4.04
C TYR A 546 -17.26 12.62 -3.42
N ASP A 547 -17.61 11.50 -4.05
CA ASP A 547 -18.59 10.53 -3.55
C ASP A 547 -18.07 9.75 -2.32
N LEU A 548 -16.75 9.57 -2.20
CA LEU A 548 -16.13 9.04 -0.98
C LEU A 548 -16.22 10.04 0.17
N SER A 549 -15.97 11.32 -0.10
CA SER A 549 -16.18 12.41 0.84
C SER A 549 -16.23 13.77 0.15
N TYR A 550 -17.38 14.44 0.29
CA TYR A 550 -17.56 15.82 -0.17
C TYR A 550 -16.65 16.84 0.54
N LYS A 551 -16.02 16.46 1.66
CA LYS A 551 -15.03 17.29 2.39
C LYS A 551 -13.60 17.01 1.96
N LEU A 552 -13.36 16.01 1.11
CA LEU A 552 -12.04 15.52 0.72
C LEU A 552 -11.17 15.01 1.88
N ASP A 553 -11.73 14.79 3.08
CA ASP A 553 -11.02 14.22 4.26
C ASP A 553 -10.63 12.74 4.09
N LYS A 554 -10.93 12.17 2.91
CA LYS A 554 -10.47 10.85 2.45
C LYS A 554 -9.37 10.95 1.38
N LEU A 555 -9.04 12.15 0.90
CA LEU A 555 -7.97 12.45 -0.05
C LEU A 555 -6.83 13.22 0.63
N ILE A 556 -7.15 14.31 1.33
CA ILE A 556 -6.19 15.21 1.96
C ILE A 556 -6.69 15.65 3.33
N ASP A 557 -5.82 15.69 4.33
CA ASP A 557 -6.18 16.17 5.68
C ASP A 557 -5.00 16.91 6.36
N LEU A 558 -5.32 17.61 7.45
CA LEU A 558 -4.40 18.41 8.22
C LEU A 558 -3.70 17.55 9.28
N VAL A 559 -2.39 17.39 9.12
CA VAL A 559 -1.51 16.78 10.13
C VAL A 559 -0.34 17.74 10.35
N PRO A 560 -0.54 18.83 11.12
CA PRO A 560 0.52 19.76 11.43
C PRO A 560 1.67 19.10 12.18
N PHE A 561 2.80 19.81 12.25
CA PHE A 561 3.82 19.48 13.24
C PHE A 561 3.23 19.61 14.65
N GLY A 562 3.58 18.71 15.56
CA GLY A 562 3.05 18.67 16.91
C GLY A 562 4.08 18.99 18.00
N VAL A 563 3.59 19.05 19.24
CA VAL A 563 4.40 19.13 20.46
C VAL A 563 4.33 17.83 21.25
N SER A 564 5.33 17.57 22.08
CA SER A 564 5.35 16.40 22.97
C SER A 564 4.04 16.26 23.75
N ASN A 565 3.59 15.03 23.96
CA ASN A 565 2.42 14.75 24.79
C ASN A 565 2.68 15.01 26.28
N GLU A 566 3.95 14.96 26.69
CA GLU A 566 4.40 15.19 28.05
C GLU A 566 4.71 16.67 28.30
N GLU A 567 4.72 17.08 29.57
CA GLU A 567 5.17 18.41 29.94
C GLU A 567 6.69 18.57 29.81
N PRO A 568 7.18 19.75 29.42
CA PRO A 568 8.61 20.03 29.44
C PRO A 568 9.10 20.06 30.89
N VAL A 569 10.27 19.47 31.12
CA VAL A 569 10.92 19.41 32.43
C VAL A 569 12.28 20.10 32.33
N ASN A 570 12.53 21.06 33.21
CA ASN A 570 13.88 21.61 33.39
C ASN A 570 14.64 20.72 34.38
N ASN A 571 15.41 19.77 33.85
CA ASN A 571 16.20 18.83 34.65
C ASN A 571 17.69 19.22 34.72
N LYS A 572 18.12 20.20 33.92
CA LYS A 572 19.52 20.59 33.80
C LYS A 572 19.63 22.05 33.39
N LYS A 573 20.34 22.85 34.18
CA LYS A 573 20.70 24.21 33.76
C LYS A 573 21.71 24.16 32.61
N MET A 574 21.35 24.80 31.50
CA MET A 574 22.10 24.75 30.23
C MET A 574 22.51 26.12 29.71
N MET A 575 21.79 27.19 30.06
CA MET A 575 21.99 28.52 29.47
C MET A 575 22.51 29.54 30.48
N LYS A 576 21.70 29.95 31.47
CA LYS A 576 22.00 31.08 32.36
C LYS A 576 23.19 30.85 33.30
N ASP A 577 23.45 29.61 33.70
CA ASP A 577 24.58 29.27 34.59
C ASP A 577 25.88 28.92 33.86
N LYS A 578 25.84 28.74 32.54
CA LYS A 578 26.97 28.22 31.76
C LYS A 578 27.57 29.22 30.80
N ILE A 579 26.81 30.22 30.40
CA ILE A 579 27.23 31.18 29.39
C ILE A 579 27.71 32.45 30.09
N PRO A 580 29.00 32.83 29.92
CA PRO A 580 29.53 34.06 30.51
C PRO A 580 28.67 35.27 30.12
N ASN A 581 28.52 36.22 31.04
CA ASN A 581 27.74 37.44 30.87
C ASN A 581 26.21 37.26 30.76
N LEU A 582 25.68 36.07 30.99
CA LEU A 582 24.25 35.81 31.12
C LEU A 582 23.89 35.60 32.60
N LYS A 583 22.93 36.36 33.12
CA LYS A 583 22.51 36.31 34.54
C LYS A 583 21.18 35.56 34.67
N ASP A 584 20.94 34.98 35.85
CA ASP A 584 19.67 34.31 36.15
C ASP A 584 18.44 35.26 36.01
N THR A 585 18.64 36.55 36.33
CA THR A 585 17.62 37.60 36.24
C THR A 585 17.36 38.10 34.82
N ASP A 586 18.20 37.74 33.84
CA ASP A 586 18.07 38.24 32.48
C ASP A 586 16.83 37.67 31.80
N LYS A 587 16.13 38.52 31.05
CA LYS A 587 15.01 38.16 30.19
C LYS A 587 15.55 37.76 28.83
N VAL A 588 15.75 36.46 28.66
CA VAL A 588 16.31 35.89 27.44
C VAL A 588 15.22 35.68 26.40
N LEU A 589 15.36 36.35 25.27
CA LEU A 589 14.61 36.10 24.05
C LEU A 589 15.30 34.98 23.27
N ILE A 590 14.61 33.86 23.05
CA ILE A 590 15.19 32.69 22.39
C ILE A 590 14.78 32.60 20.93
N TRP A 591 15.76 32.37 20.06
CA TRP A 591 15.59 31.95 18.67
C TRP A 591 15.84 30.44 18.59
N GLY A 592 14.77 29.66 18.56
CA GLY A 592 14.77 28.20 18.77
C GLY A 592 15.20 27.34 17.58
N GLY A 593 15.70 27.91 16.49
CA GLY A 593 16.07 27.17 15.27
C GLY A 593 17.27 27.73 14.51
N GLY A 594 17.54 27.14 13.34
CA GLY A 594 18.57 27.61 12.43
C GLY A 594 18.29 29.01 11.87
N ILE A 595 19.34 29.67 11.37
CA ILE A 595 19.25 30.97 10.71
C ILE A 595 19.34 30.75 9.19
N TRP A 596 18.19 30.75 8.53
CA TRP A 596 18.03 30.53 7.10
C TRP A 596 17.97 31.84 6.32
N ASN A 597 18.16 31.78 5.00
CA ASN A 597 18.26 32.96 4.15
C ASN A 597 16.98 33.80 4.05
N TRP A 598 15.83 33.21 4.36
CA TRP A 598 14.52 33.86 4.37
C TRP A 598 14.10 34.40 5.74
N PHE A 599 14.89 34.15 6.79
CA PHE A 599 14.67 34.74 8.10
C PHE A 599 15.31 36.12 8.23
N ASP A 600 14.85 36.91 9.20
CA ASP A 600 15.32 38.27 9.47
C ASP A 600 15.92 38.40 10.90
N PRO A 601 17.08 37.79 11.17
CA PRO A 601 17.81 38.02 12.42
C PRO A 601 18.42 39.44 12.47
N ILE A 602 18.58 40.10 11.32
CA ILE A 602 19.27 41.38 11.18
C ILE A 602 18.47 42.50 11.84
N THR A 603 17.17 42.59 11.54
CA THR A 603 16.30 43.59 12.16
C THR A 603 16.17 43.35 13.67
N LEU A 604 16.11 42.09 14.09
CA LEU A 604 16.07 41.72 15.51
C LEU A 604 17.34 42.15 16.26
N ILE A 605 18.53 41.89 15.71
CA ILE A 605 19.81 42.31 16.32
C ILE A 605 19.89 43.84 16.42
N LYS A 606 19.43 44.57 15.40
CA LYS A 606 19.34 46.04 15.45
C LYS A 606 18.38 46.54 16.53
N ALA A 607 17.25 45.85 16.75
CA ALA A 607 16.33 46.20 17.83
C ALA A 607 16.97 45.96 19.22
N ILE A 608 17.70 44.85 19.40
CA ILE A 608 18.48 44.59 20.61
C ILE A 608 19.53 45.67 20.84
N ASN A 609 20.21 46.16 19.79
CA ASN A 609 21.14 47.27 19.89
C ASN A 609 20.48 48.52 20.50
N GLU A 610 19.31 48.91 20.01
CA GLU A 610 18.58 50.08 20.53
C GLU A 610 18.08 49.86 21.96
N ILE A 611 17.63 48.65 22.30
CA ILE A 611 17.22 48.30 23.67
C ILE A 611 18.42 48.34 24.63
N SER A 612 19.60 47.87 24.19
CA SER A 612 20.80 47.78 25.04
C SER A 612 21.30 49.13 25.54
N LYS A 613 20.88 50.24 24.91
CA LYS A 613 21.17 51.61 25.35
C LYS A 613 20.33 52.03 26.55
N GLU A 614 19.20 51.36 26.78
CA GLU A 614 18.22 51.69 27.83
C GLU A 614 18.10 50.59 28.90
N ARG A 615 18.35 49.32 28.54
CA ARG A 615 18.17 48.15 29.42
C ARG A 615 19.32 47.15 29.28
N ASP A 616 19.89 46.73 30.41
CA ASP A 616 20.90 45.65 30.44
C ASP A 616 20.28 44.25 30.57
N ASP A 617 19.03 44.14 31.04
CA ASP A 617 18.42 42.86 31.42
C ASP A 617 17.80 42.05 30.27
N ILE A 618 17.82 42.56 29.03
CA ILE A 618 17.22 41.89 27.86
C ILE A 618 18.32 41.34 26.96
N LYS A 619 18.27 40.02 26.69
CA LYS A 619 19.30 39.29 25.96
C LYS A 619 18.68 38.47 24.82
N LEU A 620 19.42 38.24 23.74
CA LEU A 620 19.00 37.41 22.60
C LEU A 620 19.89 36.18 22.51
N PHE A 621 19.28 35.01 22.41
CA PHE A 621 19.98 33.73 22.35
C PHE A 621 19.59 32.93 21.11
N PHE A 622 20.55 32.64 20.23
CA PHE A 622 20.37 31.74 19.08
C PHE A 622 20.72 30.31 19.47
N LEU A 623 19.72 29.41 19.45
CA LEU A 623 19.81 28.07 20.04
C LEU A 623 20.68 27.09 19.27
N GLY A 624 20.82 27.23 17.96
CA GLY A 624 21.69 26.35 17.16
C GLY A 624 21.84 26.83 15.73
N VAL A 625 23.06 27.24 15.36
CA VAL A 625 23.32 27.83 14.03
C VAL A 625 23.90 26.86 12.98
N LYS A 626 24.41 25.69 13.39
CA LYS A 626 24.95 24.67 12.47
C LYS A 626 23.99 23.47 12.32
N HIS A 627 23.48 23.24 11.11
CA HIS A 627 22.53 22.16 10.82
C HIS A 627 23.14 20.75 11.07
N PRO A 628 22.36 19.77 11.60
CA PRO A 628 22.87 18.43 11.91
C PRO A 628 23.06 17.56 10.67
N ASN A 629 22.26 17.78 9.62
CA ASN A 629 22.44 17.12 8.32
C ASN A 629 23.55 17.83 7.52
N PRO A 630 24.66 17.14 7.16
CA PRO A 630 25.75 17.71 6.38
C PRO A 630 25.38 18.03 4.92
N GLY A 631 24.27 17.49 4.40
CA GLY A 631 23.77 17.78 3.06
C GLY A 631 23.11 19.16 2.91
N VAL A 632 22.81 19.84 4.02
CA VAL A 632 22.22 21.19 4.00
C VAL A 632 23.31 22.25 3.78
N PRO A 633 23.20 23.10 2.75
CA PRO A 633 24.17 24.15 2.49
C PRO A 633 24.33 25.16 3.64
N GLU A 634 25.50 25.77 3.75
CA GLU A 634 25.72 26.86 4.70
C GLU A 634 24.88 28.09 4.33
N MET A 635 24.17 28.65 5.32
CA MET A 635 23.26 29.78 5.12
C MET A 635 24.01 31.11 5.28
N GLU A 636 24.01 31.94 4.23
CA GLU A 636 24.68 33.25 4.22
C GLU A 636 24.15 34.17 5.33
N MET A 637 22.84 34.10 5.60
CA MET A 637 22.20 34.92 6.63
C MET A 637 22.74 34.68 8.04
N CYS A 638 23.13 33.44 8.36
CA CYS A 638 23.76 33.11 9.64
C CYS A 638 25.07 33.90 9.82
N ASN A 639 25.92 33.89 8.79
CA ASN A 639 27.19 34.62 8.79
C ASN A 639 26.97 36.13 8.89
N ASN A 640 25.94 36.65 8.22
CA ASN A 640 25.58 38.07 8.28
C ASN A 640 25.10 38.49 9.67
N ALA A 641 24.33 37.64 10.36
CA ALA A 641 23.88 37.88 11.73
C ALA A 641 25.06 37.95 12.72
N ILE A 642 25.99 37.00 12.65
CA ILE A 642 27.18 36.97 13.51
C ILE A 642 28.05 38.21 13.28
N LYS A 643 28.36 38.53 12.00
CA LYS A 643 29.17 39.71 11.65
C LYS A 643 28.53 41.01 12.10
N LEU A 644 27.20 41.12 12.03
CA LEU A 644 26.50 42.31 12.50
C LEU A 644 26.57 42.45 14.03
N ALA A 645 26.36 41.35 14.77
CA ALA A 645 26.48 41.36 16.22
C ALA A 645 27.90 41.73 16.70
N GLU A 646 28.93 41.29 15.98
CA GLU A 646 30.32 41.69 16.20
C GLU A 646 30.54 43.17 15.89
N LYS A 647 30.07 43.65 14.73
CA LYS A 647 30.20 45.05 14.32
C LYS A 647 29.53 46.03 15.29
N LEU A 648 28.44 45.62 15.93
CA LEU A 648 27.70 46.42 16.91
C LEU A 648 28.17 46.18 18.35
N GLU A 649 29.23 45.37 18.58
CA GLU A 649 29.76 45.04 19.91
C GLU A 649 28.72 44.41 20.86
N LEU A 650 27.77 43.65 20.29
CA LEU A 650 26.70 42.96 21.04
C LEU A 650 27.02 41.49 21.33
N LYS A 651 27.87 40.88 20.52
CA LYS A 651 28.21 39.45 20.64
C LYS A 651 28.79 39.13 22.02
N ASP A 652 28.33 38.05 22.63
CA ASP A 652 28.73 37.55 23.96
C ASP A 652 28.45 38.51 25.12
N LYS A 653 27.60 39.54 24.90
CA LYS A 653 27.17 40.53 25.89
C LYS A 653 25.64 40.72 25.93
N TYR A 654 25.04 40.87 24.75
CA TYR A 654 23.59 41.02 24.56
C TYR A 654 23.03 40.00 23.57
N VAL A 655 23.85 39.55 22.61
CA VAL A 655 23.49 38.56 21.60
C VAL A 655 24.45 37.39 21.70
N PHE A 656 23.91 36.19 21.85
CA PHE A 656 24.68 34.97 22.06
C PHE A 656 24.34 33.93 20.99
N PHE A 657 25.34 33.19 20.51
CA PHE A 657 25.18 32.16 19.48
C PHE A 657 25.66 30.81 20.00
N ASN A 658 24.76 29.83 20.07
CA ASN A 658 25.17 28.44 20.24
C ASN A 658 25.60 27.87 18.88
N MET A 659 26.90 27.65 18.73
CA MET A 659 27.49 27.18 17.48
C MET A 659 27.22 25.70 17.19
N ASP A 660 26.77 24.94 18.19
CA ASP A 660 26.38 23.53 18.07
C ASP A 660 24.86 23.34 17.92
N TRP A 661 24.45 22.18 17.42
CA TRP A 661 23.05 21.76 17.44
C TRP A 661 22.71 21.06 18.76
N VAL A 662 21.62 21.51 19.39
CA VAL A 662 21.12 20.97 20.67
C VAL A 662 20.49 19.60 20.46
N GLU A 663 20.75 18.67 21.36
CA GLU A 663 20.08 17.37 21.36
C GLU A 663 18.57 17.53 21.56
N TYR A 664 17.78 16.71 20.87
CA TYR A 664 16.32 16.86 20.85
C TYR A 664 15.72 16.92 22.26
N ASN A 665 16.18 16.05 23.17
CA ASN A 665 15.67 15.99 24.54
C ASN A 665 16.20 17.10 25.45
N ASP A 666 17.27 17.80 25.08
CA ASP A 666 17.86 18.86 25.91
C ASP A 666 17.27 20.24 25.61
N ARG A 667 16.60 20.42 24.47
CA ARG A 667 16.02 21.72 24.06
C ARG A 667 15.05 22.31 25.09
N GLN A 668 14.34 21.45 25.82
CA GLN A 668 13.40 21.87 26.86
C GLN A 668 14.06 22.70 27.97
N ASN A 669 15.32 22.41 28.30
CA ASN A 669 16.03 23.14 29.34
C ASN A 669 16.27 24.60 28.91
N PHE A 670 16.69 24.82 27.66
CA PHE A 670 16.87 26.16 27.11
C PHE A 670 15.56 26.93 27.03
N LEU A 671 14.49 26.27 26.58
CA LEU A 671 13.17 26.88 26.49
C LEU A 671 12.66 27.31 27.87
N MET A 672 12.75 26.43 28.87
CA MET A 672 12.27 26.70 30.23
C MET A 672 13.12 27.75 30.98
N GLU A 673 14.36 28.01 30.56
CA GLU A 673 15.20 29.10 31.06
C GLU A 673 14.95 30.45 30.34
N SER A 674 14.18 30.45 29.25
CA SER A 674 13.93 31.61 28.42
C SER A 674 12.69 32.40 28.86
N PHE A 675 12.68 33.70 28.55
CA PHE A 675 11.58 34.60 28.86
C PHE A 675 10.48 34.57 27.79
N ALA A 676 10.88 34.61 26.52
CA ALA A 676 9.98 34.63 25.37
C ALA A 676 10.66 34.03 24.13
N GLY A 677 9.87 33.45 23.22
CA GLY A 677 10.35 32.98 21.93
C GLY A 677 10.29 34.09 20.86
N VAL A 678 11.17 34.04 19.88
CA VAL A 678 11.18 35.00 18.75
C VAL A 678 11.15 34.26 17.41
N SER A 679 10.42 34.82 16.45
CA SER A 679 10.36 34.35 15.06
C SER A 679 10.26 35.54 14.11
N CYS A 680 11.39 35.97 13.54
CA CYS A 680 11.44 37.10 12.62
C CYS A 680 11.76 36.64 11.20
N HIS A 681 10.92 37.03 10.24
CA HIS A 681 11.01 36.67 8.83
C HIS A 681 10.60 37.84 7.93
N LEU A 682 10.87 37.68 6.63
CA LEU A 682 10.45 38.63 5.60
C LEU A 682 9.07 38.25 5.05
N ASP A 683 8.28 39.22 4.57
CA ASP A 683 7.01 38.93 3.90
C ASP A 683 7.26 38.49 2.44
N ASN A 684 7.14 37.19 2.19
CA ASN A 684 7.33 36.59 0.87
C ASN A 684 6.46 35.33 0.69
N LEU A 685 6.51 34.74 -0.50
CA LEU A 685 5.71 33.56 -0.84
C LEU A 685 6.04 32.33 0.03
N GLU A 686 7.33 32.10 0.35
CA GLU A 686 7.74 31.03 1.27
C GLU A 686 7.07 31.21 2.62
N THR A 687 7.12 32.43 3.17
CA THR A 687 6.57 32.75 4.49
C THR A 687 5.07 32.46 4.56
N ARG A 688 4.32 32.84 3.52
CA ARG A 688 2.87 32.62 3.46
C ARG A 688 2.46 31.15 3.60
N PHE A 689 3.23 30.24 3.00
CA PHE A 689 2.94 28.80 3.00
C PHE A 689 3.79 27.99 3.98
N SER A 690 4.75 28.64 4.64
CA SER A 690 5.60 28.00 5.63
C SER A 690 4.81 27.62 6.89
N PHE A 691 5.22 26.53 7.52
CA PHE A 691 4.77 26.17 8.86
C PHE A 691 5.99 26.16 9.79
N ARG A 692 6.13 27.23 10.58
CA ARG A 692 7.33 27.49 11.38
C ARG A 692 7.36 26.64 12.65
N THR A 693 7.80 25.39 12.51
CA THR A 693 7.79 24.36 13.58
C THR A 693 8.36 24.81 14.93
N ARG A 694 9.32 25.73 14.96
CA ARG A 694 9.95 26.20 16.22
C ARG A 694 9.03 27.04 17.09
N ILE A 695 7.98 27.63 16.53
CA ILE A 695 6.94 28.28 17.34
C ILE A 695 6.23 27.26 18.25
N LEU A 696 6.12 26.01 17.82
CA LEU A 696 5.49 24.96 18.62
C LEU A 696 6.36 24.54 19.83
N ASP A 697 7.68 24.62 19.73
CA ASP A 697 8.54 24.46 20.91
C ASP A 697 8.26 25.56 21.95
N TYR A 698 7.96 26.79 21.52
CA TYR A 698 7.53 27.86 22.41
C TYR A 698 6.15 27.60 23.02
N PHE A 699 5.20 27.08 22.22
CA PHE A 699 3.90 26.64 22.73
C PHE A 699 4.06 25.56 23.81
N TRP A 700 4.92 24.58 23.55
CA TRP A 700 5.19 23.48 24.48
C TRP A 700 5.69 23.98 25.84
N ALA A 701 6.66 24.90 25.82
CA ALA A 701 7.25 25.54 27.00
C ALA A 701 6.43 26.72 27.58
N LYS A 702 5.26 27.02 27.01
CA LYS A 702 4.40 28.15 27.42
C LYS A 702 5.13 29.49 27.37
N LEU A 703 5.99 29.70 26.38
CA LEU A 703 6.71 30.96 26.18
C LEU A 703 5.88 31.92 25.33
N PRO A 704 5.57 33.14 25.79
CA PRO A 704 5.02 34.19 24.93
C PRO A 704 5.94 34.47 23.74
N ILE A 705 5.36 34.85 22.61
CA ILE A 705 6.09 34.88 21.33
C ILE A 705 6.13 36.29 20.76
N ILE A 706 7.26 36.67 20.20
CA ILE A 706 7.37 37.87 19.36
C ILE A 706 7.61 37.39 17.93
N ALA A 707 6.65 37.67 17.05
CA ALA A 707 6.69 37.21 15.66
C ALA A 707 6.48 38.37 14.69
N THR A 708 7.14 38.34 13.54
CA THR A 708 6.77 39.23 12.43
C THR A 708 5.46 38.78 11.79
N GLU A 709 4.70 39.71 11.23
CA GLU A 709 3.49 39.43 10.44
C GLU A 709 3.80 38.65 9.14
N GLY A 710 2.80 37.96 8.58
CA GLY A 710 2.84 37.37 7.25
C GLY A 710 2.69 35.85 7.17
N ASP A 711 3.00 35.12 8.27
CA ASP A 711 2.84 33.66 8.32
C ASP A 711 1.56 33.20 9.06
N TYR A 712 1.30 31.89 9.02
CA TYR A 712 0.17 31.26 9.69
C TYR A 712 0.16 31.48 11.21
N PHE A 713 1.33 31.41 11.85
CA PHE A 713 1.41 31.53 13.30
C PHE A 713 1.27 32.97 13.78
N ALA A 714 1.67 33.97 12.98
CA ALA A 714 1.46 35.38 13.29
C ALA A 714 -0.04 35.68 13.47
N GLU A 715 -0.88 35.21 12.54
CA GLU A 715 -2.34 35.35 12.64
C GLU A 715 -2.90 34.67 13.90
N LEU A 716 -2.38 33.49 14.25
CA LEU A 716 -2.77 32.77 15.46
C LEU A 716 -2.32 33.51 16.74
N ILE A 717 -1.09 34.03 16.75
CA ILE A 717 -0.51 34.77 17.89
C ILE A 717 -1.31 36.03 18.16
N GLU A 718 -1.70 36.77 17.12
CA GLU A 718 -2.52 37.98 17.26
C GLU A 718 -3.94 37.65 17.71
N LYS A 719 -4.60 36.69 17.05
CA LYS A 719 -5.99 36.31 17.32
C LYS A 719 -6.21 35.79 18.74
N ASP A 720 -5.33 34.90 19.22
CA ASP A 720 -5.47 34.25 20.52
C ASP A 720 -4.61 34.93 21.61
N GLU A 721 -4.03 36.09 21.31
CA GLU A 721 -3.19 36.89 22.22
C GLU A 721 -2.08 36.04 22.86
N LEU A 722 -1.30 35.34 22.04
CA LEU A 722 -0.20 34.46 22.48
C LEU A 722 1.13 35.20 22.63
N GLY A 723 1.16 36.49 22.31
CA GLY A 723 2.38 37.27 22.19
C GLY A 723 2.16 38.57 21.44
N VAL A 724 3.20 39.06 20.77
CA VAL A 724 3.18 40.31 20.01
C VAL A 724 3.55 40.06 18.55
N VAL A 725 2.67 40.49 17.65
CA VAL A 725 2.96 40.55 16.21
C VAL A 725 3.52 41.93 15.86
N VAL A 726 4.60 41.96 15.07
CA VAL A 726 5.32 43.17 14.68
C VAL A 726 5.52 43.25 13.17
N LYS A 727 5.77 44.45 12.66
CA LYS A 727 6.01 44.65 11.22
C LYS A 727 7.38 44.10 10.81
N TYR A 728 7.43 43.35 9.71
CA TYR A 728 8.69 42.83 9.16
C TYR A 728 9.64 43.98 8.76
N GLY A 729 10.95 43.79 8.94
CA GLY A 729 11.96 44.81 8.63
C GLY A 729 11.91 46.09 9.47
N ASN A 730 11.03 46.20 10.46
CA ASN A 730 10.85 47.41 11.27
C ASN A 730 11.48 47.28 12.67
N VAL A 731 12.63 47.93 12.85
CA VAL A 731 13.40 47.93 14.11
C VAL A 731 12.60 48.55 15.27
N ALA A 732 11.86 49.64 15.03
CA ALA A 732 11.09 50.31 16.07
C ALA A 732 9.92 49.43 16.54
N SER A 733 9.19 48.82 15.59
CA SER A 733 8.10 47.89 15.90
C SER A 733 8.57 46.69 16.73
N LEU A 734 9.74 46.13 16.42
CA LEU A 734 10.35 45.06 17.20
C LEU A 734 10.75 45.51 18.60
N LYS A 735 11.40 46.68 18.72
CA LYS A 735 11.75 47.28 20.01
C LYS A 735 10.51 47.45 20.89
N ASP A 736 9.47 48.10 20.36
CA ASP A 736 8.25 48.39 21.09
C ASP A 736 7.52 47.10 21.50
N GLY A 737 7.47 46.11 20.62
CA GLY A 737 6.89 44.80 20.92
C GLY A 737 7.61 44.04 22.03
N ILE A 738 8.95 44.03 21.99
CA ILE A 738 9.78 43.45 23.06
C ILE A 738 9.52 44.18 24.39
N LEU A 739 9.55 45.52 24.38
CA LEU A 739 9.37 46.32 25.60
C LEU A 739 7.96 46.19 26.18
N LYS A 740 6.91 46.08 25.34
CA LYS A 740 5.54 45.80 25.78
C LYS A 740 5.49 44.50 26.56
N LEU A 741 6.02 43.42 25.99
CA LEU A 741 5.99 42.10 26.61
C LEU A 741 6.79 42.04 27.93
N VAL A 742 7.88 42.81 28.01
CA VAL A 742 8.74 42.89 29.21
C VAL A 742 8.15 43.77 30.32
N SER A 743 7.37 44.80 29.96
CA SER A 743 6.91 45.83 30.91
C SER A 743 5.47 45.60 31.39
N ASP A 744 4.66 44.86 30.64
CA ASP A 744 3.27 44.53 30.99
C ASP A 744 3.16 43.08 31.49
N GLU A 745 3.30 42.91 32.81
CA GLU A 745 3.25 41.61 33.49
C GLU A 745 1.87 40.93 33.35
N ALA A 746 0.79 41.72 33.37
CA ALA A 746 -0.56 41.19 33.22
C ALA A 746 -0.77 40.61 31.81
N PHE A 747 -0.30 41.31 30.78
CA PHE A 747 -0.30 40.80 29.41
C PHE A 747 0.58 39.56 29.25
N TYR A 748 1.78 39.55 29.84
CA TYR A 748 2.69 38.40 29.81
C TYR A 748 2.05 37.13 30.38
N GLU A 749 1.45 37.20 31.57
CA GLU A 749 0.78 36.05 32.19
C GLU A 749 -0.50 35.64 31.44
N LYS A 750 -1.21 36.60 30.84
CA LYS A 750 -2.35 36.30 29.95
C LYS A 750 -1.91 35.49 28.72
N CYS A 751 -0.82 35.89 28.05
CA CYS A 751 -0.23 35.14 26.94
C CYS A 751 0.10 33.70 27.35
N LYS A 752 0.76 33.51 28.50
CA LYS A 752 1.10 32.17 29.03
C LYS A 752 -0.12 31.31 29.28
N ALA A 753 -1.17 31.88 29.88
CA ALA A 753 -2.43 31.19 30.13
C ALA A 753 -3.14 30.78 28.84
N ASN A 754 -3.10 31.62 27.80
CA ASN A 754 -3.69 31.32 26.49
C ASN A 754 -2.88 30.25 25.75
N ILE A 755 -1.55 30.35 25.74
CA ILE A 755 -0.67 29.33 25.15
C ILE A 755 -0.88 27.96 25.81
N ALA A 756 -1.05 27.93 27.13
CA ALA A 756 -1.31 26.69 27.86
C ALA A 756 -2.59 25.96 27.37
N LYS A 757 -3.58 26.69 26.84
CA LYS A 757 -4.78 26.12 26.22
C LYS A 757 -4.52 25.74 24.77
N VAL A 758 -3.97 26.65 23.96
CA VAL A 758 -3.76 26.44 22.51
C VAL A 758 -2.84 25.26 22.24
N ARG A 759 -1.77 25.09 23.02
CA ARG A 759 -0.81 23.99 22.80
C ARG A 759 -1.43 22.60 22.92
N GLU A 760 -2.56 22.44 23.63
CA GLU A 760 -3.22 21.15 23.76
C GLU A 760 -3.82 20.66 22.42
N GLU A 761 -4.17 21.59 21.53
CA GLU A 761 -4.59 21.30 20.15
C GLU A 761 -3.45 20.75 19.31
N TYR A 762 -2.20 21.15 19.62
CA TYR A 762 -1.00 20.78 18.89
C TYR A 762 -0.26 19.56 19.45
N ARG A 763 -0.81 18.86 20.46
CA ARG A 763 -0.20 17.62 20.98
C ARG A 763 -0.10 16.58 19.88
N TRP A 764 1.01 15.86 19.77
CA TRP A 764 1.19 14.78 18.78
C TRP A 764 0.01 13.80 18.76
N LYS A 765 -0.48 13.37 19.93
CA LYS A 765 -1.67 12.49 20.05
C LYS A 765 -2.95 13.05 19.43
N LYS A 766 -3.05 14.37 19.27
CA LYS A 766 -4.23 15.07 18.76
C LYS A 766 -4.08 15.39 17.28
N VAL A 767 -2.95 15.97 16.87
CA VAL A 767 -2.69 16.34 15.47
C VAL A 767 -2.55 15.11 14.56
N MET A 768 -2.14 13.97 15.10
CA MET A 768 -2.01 12.73 14.33
C MET A 768 -3.29 11.91 14.20
N LYS A 769 -4.40 12.33 14.80
CA LYS A 769 -5.67 11.58 14.71
C LYS A 769 -6.10 11.28 13.27
N PRO A 770 -6.01 12.23 12.31
CA PRO A 770 -6.32 11.93 10.91
C PRO A 770 -5.46 10.83 10.31
N LEU A 771 -4.14 10.90 10.50
CA LEU A 771 -3.21 9.90 9.98
C LEU A 771 -3.44 8.53 10.60
N VAL A 772 -3.62 8.45 11.93
CA VAL A 772 -3.95 7.19 12.63
C VAL A 772 -5.27 6.61 12.11
N LYS A 773 -6.30 7.44 11.92
CA LYS A 773 -7.60 7.02 11.40
C LYS A 773 -7.46 6.44 9.98
N PHE A 774 -6.75 7.12 9.10
CA PHE A 774 -6.51 6.64 7.74
C PHE A 774 -5.68 5.35 7.74
N CYS A 775 -4.60 5.26 8.51
CA CYS A 775 -3.78 4.05 8.56
C CYS A 775 -4.53 2.82 9.08
N ASN A 776 -5.50 2.99 9.96
CA ASN A 776 -6.33 1.87 10.45
C ASN A 776 -7.39 1.43 9.43
N ASP A 777 -7.89 2.36 8.61
CA ASP A 777 -8.92 2.12 7.59
C ASP A 777 -8.55 2.79 6.25
N PRO A 778 -7.51 2.28 5.56
CA PRO A 778 -6.92 2.98 4.43
C PRO A 778 -7.66 2.67 3.12
N ILE A 779 -7.70 3.66 2.24
CA ILE A 779 -8.38 3.57 0.93
C ILE A 779 -7.34 3.73 -0.17
N LYS A 780 -7.10 2.67 -0.96
CA LYS A 780 -6.33 2.77 -2.20
C LYS A 780 -7.18 3.46 -3.27
N LYS A 781 -6.61 4.46 -3.93
CA LYS A 781 -7.33 5.23 -4.95
C LYS A 781 -7.21 4.57 -6.31
N MET A 782 -8.30 4.61 -7.08
CA MET A 782 -8.28 4.20 -8.47
C MET A 782 -7.41 5.18 -9.26
N LYS A 783 -6.48 4.65 -10.06
CA LYS A 783 -5.73 5.48 -10.99
C LYS A 783 -6.64 5.77 -12.17
N MET A 784 -7.02 7.02 -12.32
CA MET A 784 -7.67 7.48 -13.54
C MET A 784 -6.58 7.69 -14.58
N ASP A 785 -6.69 7.04 -15.73
CA ASP A 785 -5.78 7.30 -16.83
C ASP A 785 -6.07 8.69 -17.40
N ILE A 786 -5.16 9.61 -17.12
CA ILE A 786 -5.22 10.98 -17.59
C ILE A 786 -4.82 11.03 -19.09
N GLU A 787 -4.05 10.06 -19.59
CA GLU A 787 -3.62 10.01 -20.99
C GLU A 787 -4.78 9.72 -21.94
N GLY A 788 -5.81 9.01 -21.47
CA GLY A 788 -7.05 8.81 -22.21
C GLY A 788 -7.84 10.10 -22.47
N THR A 789 -7.52 11.20 -21.78
CA THR A 789 -8.29 12.47 -21.84
C THR A 789 -7.46 13.75 -21.99
N LYS A 790 -6.12 13.71 -21.92
CA LYS A 790 -5.27 14.90 -22.15
C LYS A 790 -4.70 14.95 -23.58
N ASN A 791 -5.28 15.83 -24.39
CA ASN A 791 -4.62 16.55 -25.50
C ASN A 791 -4.20 15.78 -26.76
N VAL A 792 -4.65 14.54 -26.97
CA VAL A 792 -4.45 13.82 -28.23
C VAL A 792 -5.80 13.70 -28.94
N ILE A 793 -5.94 14.38 -30.08
CA ILE A 793 -7.03 14.08 -30.99
C ILE A 793 -6.56 12.87 -31.80
N VAL A 794 -7.18 11.72 -31.55
CA VAL A 794 -7.13 10.57 -32.44
C VAL A 794 -8.30 10.71 -33.40
N ASP A 795 -8.04 10.99 -34.68
CA ASP A 795 -9.08 10.96 -35.72
C ASP A 795 -9.36 9.48 -36.02
N ILE A 796 -10.33 8.88 -35.31
CA ILE A 796 -10.64 7.44 -35.39
C ILE A 796 -11.56 7.16 -36.58
N SER A 797 -11.22 6.16 -37.38
CA SER A 797 -12.15 5.44 -38.24
C SER A 797 -12.52 4.08 -37.63
N GLU A 798 -13.81 3.75 -37.67
CA GLU A 798 -14.32 2.41 -37.35
C GLU A 798 -13.88 1.39 -38.43
N GLU A 799 -13.51 0.18 -38.02
CA GLU A 799 -12.98 -0.85 -38.94
C GLU A 799 -14.09 -1.42 -39.85
N ARG A 800 -14.00 -1.12 -41.15
CA ARG A 800 -14.75 -1.81 -42.23
C ARG A 800 -13.78 -2.56 -43.15
N GLN A 801 -14.30 -3.53 -43.91
CA GLN A 801 -13.54 -4.52 -44.71
C GLN A 801 -12.17 -4.06 -45.21
N THR A 802 -11.12 -4.72 -44.70
CA THR A 802 -9.72 -4.46 -45.06
C THR A 802 -9.19 -5.58 -45.95
N SER A 803 -8.27 -5.26 -46.85
CA SER A 803 -7.52 -6.26 -47.64
C SER A 803 -6.03 -5.89 -47.74
N ASN A 804 -5.19 -6.78 -48.26
CA ASN A 804 -3.74 -6.55 -48.34
C ASN A 804 -3.34 -5.78 -49.61
N VAL A 805 -2.41 -4.83 -49.47
CA VAL A 805 -1.69 -4.21 -50.61
C VAL A 805 -0.56 -5.11 -51.11
N GLY A 806 -0.12 -6.03 -50.27
CA GLY A 806 0.94 -7.00 -50.53
C GLY A 806 2.17 -6.77 -49.65
N GLN A 807 3.19 -7.59 -49.89
CA GLN A 807 4.40 -7.66 -49.07
C GLN A 807 5.37 -6.50 -49.33
N LEU A 808 5.90 -5.88 -48.28
CA LEU A 808 6.91 -4.83 -48.35
C LEU A 808 8.30 -5.47 -48.47
N THR A 809 8.92 -5.38 -49.64
CA THR A 809 10.23 -5.99 -49.96
C THR A 809 11.25 -4.92 -50.39
N LYS A 810 12.50 -5.32 -50.57
CA LYS A 810 13.59 -4.46 -51.02
C LYS A 810 13.26 -3.88 -52.39
N GLY A 811 13.46 -2.57 -52.52
CA GLY A 811 13.12 -1.82 -53.73
C GLY A 811 11.63 -1.59 -53.96
N ARG A 812 10.73 -2.09 -53.09
CA ARG A 812 9.29 -1.80 -53.12
C ARG A 812 8.94 -0.71 -52.10
N LYS A 813 8.70 0.50 -52.59
CA LYS A 813 8.30 1.67 -51.81
C LYS A 813 6.79 1.82 -51.82
N ILE A 814 6.16 1.76 -50.65
CA ILE A 814 4.70 1.88 -50.51
C ILE A 814 4.38 3.08 -49.63
N GLY A 815 3.43 3.92 -50.05
CA GLY A 815 3.10 5.15 -49.33
C GLY A 815 1.76 5.74 -49.71
N GLN A 816 1.37 6.83 -49.06
CA GLN A 816 0.15 7.57 -49.38
C GLN A 816 0.27 9.06 -49.05
N LYS A 817 -0.46 9.89 -49.82
CA LYS A 817 -0.64 11.33 -49.57
C LYS A 817 -1.88 11.61 -48.73
N PHE A 818 -1.78 12.56 -47.79
CA PHE A 818 -2.89 12.96 -46.94
C PHE A 818 -2.83 14.42 -46.52
N ILE A 819 -3.98 14.99 -46.18
CA ILE A 819 -4.10 16.30 -45.54
C ILE A 819 -4.23 16.09 -44.04
N CYS A 820 -3.37 16.74 -43.26
CA CYS A 820 -3.43 16.69 -41.81
C CYS A 820 -4.52 17.65 -41.30
N ARG A 821 -5.60 17.14 -40.72
CA ARG A 821 -6.77 17.95 -40.30
C ARG A 821 -6.55 18.80 -39.04
N TYR A 822 -5.65 18.38 -38.16
CA TYR A 822 -5.40 19.02 -36.87
C TYR A 822 -3.95 19.53 -36.74
N PRO A 823 -3.67 20.52 -35.87
CA PRO A 823 -2.32 21.05 -35.68
C PRO A 823 -1.45 20.09 -34.87
N ASN A 824 -0.14 20.19 -35.05
CA ASN A 824 0.91 19.45 -34.33
C ASN A 824 0.85 17.92 -34.53
N LEU A 825 0.92 17.48 -35.79
CA LEU A 825 1.06 16.08 -36.17
C LEU A 825 2.28 15.45 -35.48
N THR A 826 2.08 14.37 -34.74
CA THR A 826 3.13 13.73 -33.92
C THR A 826 3.37 12.27 -34.25
N SER A 827 2.39 11.57 -34.82
CA SER A 827 2.59 10.20 -35.27
C SER A 827 1.69 9.84 -36.44
N ILE A 828 2.11 8.81 -37.18
CA ILE A 828 1.26 8.09 -38.13
C ILE A 828 1.20 6.64 -37.67
N ASP A 829 -0.01 6.15 -37.44
CA ASP A 829 -0.23 4.74 -37.15
C ASP A 829 -0.61 4.00 -38.43
N LEU A 830 -0.06 2.80 -38.65
CA LEU A 830 -0.32 1.97 -39.84
C LEU A 830 -0.72 0.57 -39.40
N LYS A 831 -1.66 -0.06 -40.11
CA LYS A 831 -1.97 -1.48 -39.86
C LYS A 831 -1.09 -2.37 -40.73
N VAL A 832 -0.41 -3.32 -40.10
CA VAL A 832 0.49 -4.28 -40.76
C VAL A 832 0.14 -5.71 -40.36
N ALA A 833 0.52 -6.66 -41.18
CA ALA A 833 0.42 -8.09 -40.91
C ALA A 833 1.77 -8.77 -41.12
N THR A 834 2.14 -9.62 -40.19
CA THR A 834 3.34 -10.47 -40.26
C THR A 834 3.00 -11.85 -40.80
N TYR A 835 1.75 -12.31 -40.70
CA TYR A 835 1.29 -13.66 -41.07
C TYR A 835 2.13 -14.78 -40.41
N GLY A 836 2.54 -14.56 -39.15
CA GLY A 836 3.37 -15.49 -38.38
C GLY A 836 4.81 -15.66 -38.90
N ARG A 837 5.26 -14.81 -39.84
CA ARG A 837 6.62 -14.86 -40.39
C ARG A 837 7.66 -14.29 -39.42
N LYS A 838 8.87 -14.83 -39.49
CA LYS A 838 10.03 -14.33 -38.73
C LYS A 838 10.59 -13.11 -39.47
N ASN A 839 10.26 -11.91 -38.99
CA ASN A 839 10.63 -10.65 -39.65
C ASN A 839 11.91 -10.08 -39.03
N GLU A 840 13.08 -10.45 -39.52
CA GLU A 840 14.39 -10.00 -39.02
C GLU A 840 14.99 -8.95 -39.98
N HIS A 841 14.34 -7.80 -40.09
CA HIS A 841 14.80 -6.69 -40.93
C HIS A 841 14.24 -5.36 -40.43
N ASP A 842 14.82 -4.26 -40.91
CA ASP A 842 14.35 -2.92 -40.63
C ASP A 842 13.41 -2.40 -41.73
N ILE A 843 12.41 -1.64 -41.31
CA ILE A 843 11.52 -0.86 -42.18
C ILE A 843 11.85 0.62 -41.98
N LYS A 844 12.23 1.29 -43.08
CA LYS A 844 12.43 2.73 -43.12
C LYS A 844 11.13 3.44 -43.45
N PHE A 845 10.79 4.43 -42.64
CA PHE A 845 9.67 5.32 -42.82
C PHE A 845 10.17 6.74 -43.10
N TYR A 846 9.62 7.36 -44.15
CA TYR A 846 9.89 8.74 -44.51
C TYR A 846 8.57 9.51 -44.60
N LEU A 847 8.49 10.66 -43.95
CA LEU A 847 7.39 11.61 -44.08
C LEU A 847 7.87 12.84 -44.83
N TYR A 848 7.18 13.17 -45.91
CA TYR A 848 7.43 14.34 -46.75
C TYR A 848 6.32 15.35 -46.56
N GLU A 849 6.68 16.64 -46.62
CA GLU A 849 5.72 17.70 -46.87
C GLU A 849 5.57 17.92 -48.39
N ASP A 850 4.36 17.78 -48.93
CA ASP A 850 4.14 17.69 -50.39
C ASP A 850 4.36 19.05 -51.09
N SER A 851 4.27 20.17 -50.37
CA SER A 851 4.46 21.52 -50.94
C SER A 851 5.88 21.80 -51.42
N ASN A 852 6.88 21.21 -50.76
CA ASN A 852 8.30 21.45 -51.02
C ASN A 852 9.10 20.15 -51.23
N ASN A 853 8.43 18.99 -51.17
CA ASN A 853 9.00 17.65 -51.27
C ASN A 853 10.18 17.41 -50.31
N SER A 854 10.20 18.10 -49.18
CA SER A 854 11.22 17.95 -48.14
C SER A 854 10.83 16.84 -47.16
N ILE A 855 11.83 16.09 -46.68
CA ILE A 855 11.63 15.11 -45.61
C ILE A 855 11.51 15.87 -44.29
N VAL A 856 10.37 15.71 -43.62
CA VAL A 856 10.06 16.33 -42.33
C VAL A 856 10.21 15.35 -41.15
N ALA A 857 10.16 14.05 -41.41
CA ALA A 857 10.51 13.02 -40.43
C ALA A 857 11.04 11.75 -41.12
N GLU A 858 12.00 11.09 -40.47
CA GLU A 858 12.53 9.78 -40.85
C GLU A 858 12.58 8.91 -39.60
N GLN A 859 12.15 7.64 -39.71
CA GLN A 859 12.16 6.66 -38.61
C GLN A 859 12.55 5.28 -39.14
N THR A 860 13.24 4.50 -38.31
CA THR A 860 13.56 3.09 -38.59
C THR A 860 12.79 2.22 -37.59
N ILE A 861 12.11 1.20 -38.09
CA ILE A 861 11.24 0.32 -37.32
C ILE A 861 11.80 -1.10 -37.42
N ASP A 862 12.11 -1.71 -36.28
CA ASP A 862 12.53 -3.12 -36.22
C ASP A 862 11.32 -4.03 -36.44
N ALA A 863 11.29 -4.73 -37.58
CA ALA A 863 10.18 -5.59 -37.95
C ALA A 863 10.02 -6.82 -37.03
N SER A 864 11.05 -7.18 -36.26
CA SER A 864 11.02 -8.35 -35.36
C SER A 864 10.13 -8.12 -34.14
N SER A 865 9.92 -6.85 -33.78
CA SER A 865 9.05 -6.42 -32.69
C SER A 865 7.56 -6.38 -33.06
N LEU A 866 7.22 -6.60 -34.34
CA LEU A 866 5.86 -6.41 -34.84
C LEU A 866 5.00 -7.66 -34.62
N THR A 867 3.82 -7.45 -34.05
CA THR A 867 2.79 -8.48 -33.89
C THR A 867 1.92 -8.60 -35.15
N ASP A 868 1.34 -9.78 -35.37
CA ASP A 868 0.48 -9.99 -36.53
C ASP A 868 -0.82 -9.18 -36.42
N ASN A 869 -1.28 -8.62 -37.53
CA ASN A 869 -2.50 -7.80 -37.64
C ASN A 869 -2.63 -6.60 -36.67
N SER A 870 -1.51 -6.08 -36.15
CA SER A 870 -1.52 -4.95 -35.22
C SER A 870 -1.33 -3.59 -35.88
N TRP A 871 -1.78 -2.54 -35.18
CA TRP A 871 -1.43 -1.15 -35.48
C TRP A 871 -0.02 -0.86 -34.98
N ILE A 872 0.82 -0.29 -35.85
CA ILE A 872 2.15 0.21 -35.49
C ILE A 872 2.08 1.73 -35.42
N SER A 873 2.61 2.33 -34.36
CA SER A 873 2.62 3.79 -34.20
C SER A 873 4.01 4.34 -34.50
N ILE A 874 4.13 5.09 -35.59
CA ILE A 874 5.39 5.69 -36.03
C ILE A 874 5.44 7.12 -35.51
N LYS A 875 6.15 7.31 -34.40
CA LYS A 875 6.25 8.60 -33.70
C LYS A 875 7.41 9.43 -34.23
N PHE A 876 7.22 10.74 -34.30
CA PHE A 876 8.26 11.70 -34.68
C PHE A 876 8.08 13.03 -33.94
N LYS A 877 9.07 13.93 -34.05
CA LYS A 877 9.00 15.25 -33.42
C LYS A 877 7.76 16.02 -33.95
N PRO A 878 6.94 16.63 -33.08
CA PRO A 878 5.72 17.30 -33.51
C PRO A 878 5.94 18.32 -34.62
N ILE A 879 5.19 18.18 -35.71
CA ILE A 879 5.20 19.12 -36.84
C ILE A 879 4.21 20.24 -36.52
N MET A 880 4.72 21.33 -35.94
CA MET A 880 3.92 22.47 -35.51
C MET A 880 3.10 23.05 -36.68
N ASN A 881 1.86 23.46 -36.39
CA ASN A 881 0.93 24.03 -37.38
C ASN A 881 0.73 23.12 -38.60
N SER A 882 0.64 21.80 -38.41
CA SER A 882 0.37 20.81 -39.47
C SER A 882 -1.03 20.88 -40.07
N GLN A 883 -1.97 21.59 -39.43
CA GLN A 883 -3.36 21.68 -39.86
C GLN A 883 -3.48 22.17 -41.30
N ASN A 884 -4.29 21.47 -42.09
CA ASN A 884 -4.56 21.69 -43.52
C ASN A 884 -3.33 21.62 -44.44
N ARG A 885 -2.17 21.13 -43.95
CA ARG A 885 -0.98 20.89 -44.77
C ARG A 885 -1.03 19.49 -45.40
N LYS A 886 -0.43 19.39 -46.58
CA LYS A 886 -0.35 18.15 -47.37
C LYS A 886 0.93 17.41 -47.07
N PHE A 887 0.80 16.15 -46.68
CA PHE A 887 1.92 15.27 -46.37
C PHE A 887 1.87 14.01 -47.24
N ARG A 888 3.01 13.36 -47.37
CA ARG A 888 3.15 12.06 -48.03
C ARG A 888 4.10 11.19 -47.23
N PHE A 889 3.69 10.01 -46.80
CA PHE A 889 4.61 9.05 -46.20
C PHE A 889 5.01 7.95 -47.19
N ILE A 890 6.21 7.38 -47.01
CA ILE A 890 6.72 6.20 -47.74
C ILE A 890 7.36 5.24 -46.74
N LEU A 891 7.07 3.95 -46.92
CA LEU A 891 7.72 2.81 -46.29
C LEU A 891 8.63 2.08 -47.28
N GLU A 892 9.78 1.60 -46.79
CA GLU A 892 10.76 0.81 -47.53
C GLU A 892 11.34 -0.26 -46.59
N ALA A 893 11.38 -1.53 -47.00
CA ALA A 893 12.03 -2.59 -46.23
C ALA A 893 13.33 -3.04 -46.92
N ASP A 894 14.32 -3.49 -46.16
CA ASP A 894 15.58 -4.01 -46.72
C ASP A 894 15.63 -5.54 -46.73
N THR A 895 14.61 -6.17 -47.34
CA THR A 895 14.49 -7.64 -47.44
C THR A 895 13.90 -8.08 -48.77
N ASP A 896 14.57 -8.98 -49.50
CA ASP A 896 14.04 -9.63 -50.72
C ASP A 896 13.42 -11.01 -50.42
N ASP A 897 13.38 -11.42 -49.14
CA ASP A 897 12.84 -12.70 -48.72
C ASP A 897 11.33 -12.58 -48.42
N PHE A 898 10.51 -13.21 -49.27
CA PHE A 898 9.05 -13.22 -49.14
C PHE A 898 8.56 -13.95 -47.87
N THR A 899 9.42 -14.75 -47.24
CA THR A 899 9.17 -15.43 -45.96
C THR A 899 9.60 -14.60 -44.75
N ASN A 900 10.29 -13.47 -44.97
CA ASN A 900 10.81 -12.51 -43.99
C ASN A 900 10.47 -11.08 -44.45
N CYS A 901 9.18 -10.76 -44.56
CA CYS A 901 8.68 -9.44 -44.95
C CYS A 901 7.28 -9.18 -44.36
N ILE A 902 6.94 -7.92 -44.08
CA ILE A 902 5.61 -7.56 -43.59
C ILE A 902 4.63 -7.27 -44.73
N THR A 903 3.34 -7.20 -44.44
CA THR A 903 2.28 -6.84 -45.39
C THR A 903 1.51 -5.64 -44.87
N ILE A 904 1.19 -4.69 -45.76
CA ILE A 904 0.46 -3.47 -45.39
C ILE A 904 -1.00 -3.60 -45.81
N TRP A 905 -1.90 -3.19 -44.93
CA TRP A 905 -3.35 -3.21 -45.17
C TRP A 905 -3.82 -1.99 -45.97
N LYS A 906 -4.81 -2.20 -46.85
CA LYS A 906 -5.61 -1.16 -47.50
C LYS A 906 -7.09 -1.27 -47.14
N ASN A 907 -7.76 -0.13 -47.32
CA ASN A 907 -9.21 0.00 -47.34
C ASN A 907 -9.69 0.02 -48.81
N ASP A 908 -10.66 -0.85 -49.14
CA ASP A 908 -11.22 -1.04 -50.49
C ASP A 908 -12.57 -0.34 -50.72
N GLY A 909 -13.12 0.39 -49.72
CA GLY A 909 -14.43 1.05 -49.83
C GLY A 909 -14.45 2.32 -50.71
N GLU A 910 -15.53 2.51 -51.49
CA GLU A 910 -15.74 3.62 -52.46
C GLU A 910 -16.53 4.85 -51.93
N GLU A 911 -16.83 4.98 -50.63
CA GLU A 911 -17.64 6.12 -50.12
C GLU A 911 -16.82 7.17 -49.34
N LYS A 912 -17.15 8.45 -49.58
CA LYS A 912 -16.31 9.65 -49.41
C LYS A 912 -16.30 10.30 -48.01
N GLU A 913 -16.91 9.70 -47.00
CA GLU A 913 -17.12 10.38 -45.72
C GLU A 913 -16.32 9.70 -44.60
N ASP A 914 -15.47 10.49 -43.93
CA ASP A 914 -14.76 10.19 -42.68
C ASP A 914 -13.49 9.32 -42.67
N LEU A 915 -12.60 9.55 -43.63
CA LEU A 915 -11.16 9.34 -43.42
C LEU A 915 -10.44 10.68 -43.55
N ASN A 916 -9.24 10.84 -42.95
CA ASN A 916 -8.29 11.92 -43.30
C ASN A 916 -8.45 12.27 -44.78
N GLU A 917 -8.56 13.54 -45.17
CA GLU A 917 -8.67 13.91 -46.59
C GLU A 917 -7.43 13.41 -47.33
N TYR A 918 -7.47 12.17 -47.82
CA TYR A 918 -6.37 11.55 -48.52
C TYR A 918 -6.35 12.07 -49.94
N ILE A 919 -5.17 12.42 -50.41
CA ILE A 919 -5.01 13.00 -51.74
C ILE A 919 -4.70 11.84 -52.68
N GLY A 920 -5.72 11.07 -52.99
CA GLY A 920 -5.65 10.01 -53.99
C GLY A 920 -4.98 8.70 -53.53
N SER A 921 -4.60 7.94 -54.56
CA SER A 921 -4.19 6.54 -54.61
C SER A 921 -2.97 6.15 -53.76
N ILE A 922 -2.85 4.86 -53.46
CA ILE A 922 -1.63 4.25 -52.92
C ILE A 922 -0.46 4.52 -53.88
N ILE A 923 0.67 4.97 -53.37
CA ILE A 923 1.88 5.17 -54.15
C ILE A 923 2.75 3.94 -54.00
N GLU A 924 2.97 3.22 -55.09
CA GLU A 924 3.86 2.07 -55.15
C GLU A 924 4.96 2.32 -56.19
N ASN A 925 6.22 2.38 -55.77
CA ASN A 925 7.38 2.61 -56.65
C ASN A 925 7.22 3.81 -57.60
N GLY A 926 6.58 4.87 -57.11
CA GLY A 926 6.31 6.09 -57.88
C GLY A 926 5.11 6.01 -58.83
N LYS A 927 4.34 4.91 -58.82
CA LYS A 927 3.08 4.77 -59.56
C LYS A 927 1.89 4.82 -58.62
N GLU A 928 0.80 5.40 -59.11
CA GLU A 928 -0.47 5.51 -58.38
C GLU A 928 -1.35 4.27 -58.60
N LEU A 929 -1.79 3.63 -57.52
CA LEU A 929 -2.67 2.45 -57.48
C LEU A 929 -4.00 2.77 -56.80
N LYS A 930 -5.12 2.25 -57.33
CA LYS A 930 -6.45 2.44 -56.73
C LYS A 930 -6.50 1.91 -55.28
N GLY A 931 -7.16 2.67 -54.40
CA GLY A 931 -7.37 2.35 -52.98
C GLY A 931 -6.66 3.33 -52.03
N SER A 932 -6.79 3.08 -50.72
CA SER A 932 -6.12 3.83 -49.65
C SER A 932 -5.46 2.87 -48.65
N LEU A 933 -4.27 3.20 -48.16
CA LEU A 933 -3.64 2.50 -47.04
C LEU A 933 -4.45 2.74 -45.76
N LEU A 934 -4.45 1.75 -44.87
CA LEU A 934 -5.09 1.89 -43.57
C LEU A 934 -4.11 2.57 -42.60
N PHE A 935 -4.30 3.87 -42.40
CA PHE A 935 -3.45 4.70 -41.52
C PHE A 935 -4.26 5.67 -40.66
N LYS A 936 -3.71 6.06 -39.51
CA LYS A 936 -4.25 7.10 -38.62
C LYS A 936 -3.19 8.19 -38.42
N SER A 937 -3.62 9.44 -38.33
CA SER A 937 -2.76 10.55 -37.93
C SER A 937 -3.06 10.87 -36.46
N LYS A 938 -2.04 11.03 -35.62
CA LYS A 938 -2.23 11.56 -34.26
C LYS A 938 -1.67 12.96 -34.17
N CYS A 939 -2.48 13.86 -33.65
CA CYS A 939 -2.13 15.27 -33.50
C CYS A 939 -2.26 15.67 -32.04
N VAL A 940 -1.34 16.51 -31.56
CA VAL A 940 -1.38 17.03 -30.19
C VAL A 940 -2.05 18.39 -30.18
N TYR A 941 -3.20 18.48 -29.53
CA TYR A 941 -3.86 19.76 -29.31
C TYR A 941 -3.37 20.36 -27.99
N LYS A 942 -2.42 21.30 -28.04
CA LYS A 942 -1.99 22.04 -26.85
C LYS A 942 -2.86 23.30 -26.72
N VAL A 943 -3.85 23.28 -25.83
CA VAL A 943 -4.43 24.52 -25.32
C VAL A 943 -3.37 25.14 -24.42
N ASN A 944 -2.65 26.14 -24.91
CA ASN A 944 -1.92 27.05 -24.03
C ASN A 944 -2.94 28.07 -23.50
N PRO A 945 -3.12 28.24 -22.18
CA PRO A 945 -3.86 29.38 -21.67
C PRO A 945 -2.99 30.64 -21.83
N LEU A 946 -3.45 31.54 -22.72
CA LEU A 946 -3.19 32.98 -22.76
C LEU A 946 -1.85 33.51 -23.34
N ASP A 947 -1.95 34.06 -24.57
CA ASP A 947 -1.28 35.30 -24.99
C ASP A 947 -2.28 36.10 -25.88
N LYS A 948 -3.21 36.88 -25.32
CA LYS A 948 -3.16 38.28 -24.83
C LYS A 948 -3.14 39.43 -25.84
N GLU A 949 -3.22 39.23 -27.15
CA GLU A 949 -3.36 40.38 -28.08
C GLU A 949 -4.73 40.60 -28.72
N LYS A 950 -5.75 39.77 -28.44
CA LYS A 950 -7.14 40.09 -28.83
C LYS A 950 -8.09 39.76 -27.70
N CYS A 951 -8.44 40.79 -26.92
CA CYS A 951 -9.41 40.74 -25.84
C CYS A 951 -10.75 40.09 -26.24
N VAL A 952 -11.31 39.41 -25.25
CA VAL A 952 -12.72 39.15 -24.91
C VAL A 952 -13.72 39.25 -26.06
N VAL A 953 -14.20 38.09 -26.49
CA VAL A 953 -15.61 37.91 -26.85
C VAL A 953 -16.12 36.73 -26.03
N LEU A 954 -17.13 37.02 -25.21
CA LEU A 954 -18.05 36.04 -24.68
C LEU A 954 -18.88 35.56 -25.87
N ASP A 955 -18.67 34.31 -26.31
CA ASP A 955 -19.57 33.57 -27.20
C ASP A 955 -20.02 32.34 -26.39
N GLU A 956 -21.25 32.38 -25.85
CA GLU A 956 -22.50 31.98 -26.50
C GLU A 956 -22.75 30.46 -26.42
N GLU A 957 -22.74 29.91 -25.20
CA GLU A 957 -23.43 28.66 -24.82
C GLU A 957 -23.17 28.40 -23.34
N GLU A 958 -23.96 29.01 -22.44
CA GLU A 958 -24.24 28.55 -21.06
C GLU A 958 -24.78 29.73 -20.23
N LEU A 959 -26.05 30.06 -20.43
CA LEU A 959 -26.89 30.65 -19.39
C LEU A 959 -28.31 30.12 -19.62
N VAL A 960 -28.44 28.79 -19.56
CA VAL A 960 -29.73 28.16 -19.26
C VAL A 960 -29.75 27.93 -17.76
N SER A 961 -30.09 28.98 -17.03
CA SER A 961 -30.64 28.86 -15.68
C SER A 961 -31.81 29.82 -15.62
N ASP A 962 -33.02 29.28 -15.44
CA ASP A 962 -34.23 30.04 -15.16
C ASP A 962 -33.97 31.01 -14.00
N PHE A 963 -33.72 32.28 -14.31
CA PHE A 963 -33.76 33.37 -13.36
C PHE A 963 -35.00 34.20 -13.67
N ASP A 964 -36.06 33.89 -12.93
CA ASP A 964 -37.24 34.72 -12.79
C ASP A 964 -36.83 35.98 -12.00
N ILE A 965 -36.49 37.05 -12.72
CA ILE A 965 -36.24 38.37 -12.11
C ILE A 965 -37.44 39.25 -12.45
N SER A 966 -38.31 39.35 -11.45
CA SER A 966 -39.41 40.28 -11.31
C SER A 966 -39.02 41.74 -11.64
N GLU A 967 -40.00 42.45 -12.21
CA GLU A 967 -40.11 43.83 -12.72
C GLU A 967 -39.52 45.02 -11.92
N GLU A 968 -38.67 44.84 -10.91
CA GLU A 968 -38.19 45.95 -10.06
C GLU A 968 -36.69 46.22 -10.16
N VAL A 969 -36.16 46.56 -11.33
CA VAL A 969 -35.11 47.58 -11.48
C VAL A 969 -35.12 48.00 -12.95
N MET A 970 -35.67 49.18 -13.26
CA MET A 970 -35.21 50.12 -14.30
C MET A 970 -36.30 51.17 -14.58
N LEU A 971 -36.72 51.89 -13.54
CA LEU A 971 -37.18 53.26 -13.68
C LEU A 971 -36.08 54.18 -13.15
N SER A 972 -35.15 54.55 -14.02
CA SER A 972 -34.41 55.80 -13.86
C SER A 972 -34.02 56.30 -15.25
N GLU A 973 -34.70 57.37 -15.62
CA GLU A 973 -34.49 58.17 -16.81
C GLU A 973 -33.05 58.67 -16.91
N GLY A 974 -32.53 58.71 -18.14
CA GLY A 974 -31.36 59.51 -18.48
C GLY A 974 -30.27 58.75 -19.20
N SER A 975 -30.40 58.62 -20.53
CA SER A 975 -29.40 59.08 -21.53
C SER A 975 -29.48 58.26 -22.83
N GLU A 976 -29.76 58.99 -23.91
CA GLU A 976 -29.15 58.88 -25.26
C GLU A 976 -29.19 57.57 -26.08
N ASN A 977 -29.96 56.54 -25.74
CA ASN A 977 -29.99 55.31 -26.56
C ASN A 977 -31.41 54.82 -26.96
N GLY A 978 -32.28 55.74 -27.36
CA GLY A 978 -33.65 55.43 -27.81
C GLY A 978 -33.75 54.52 -29.04
N ASP A 979 -32.77 54.61 -29.96
CA ASP A 979 -32.72 53.74 -31.15
C ASP A 979 -32.16 52.33 -30.85
N VAL A 980 -31.24 52.23 -29.89
CA VAL A 980 -30.65 50.94 -29.48
C VAL A 980 -31.69 50.09 -28.73
N ASN A 981 -32.49 50.72 -27.87
CA ASN A 981 -33.57 50.03 -27.15
C ASN A 981 -34.66 49.51 -28.10
N THR A 982 -34.97 50.26 -29.17
CA THR A 982 -35.96 49.83 -30.17
C THR A 982 -35.45 48.66 -31.01
N ILE A 983 -34.16 48.65 -31.36
CA ILE A 983 -33.50 47.54 -32.07
C ILE A 983 -33.40 46.30 -31.17
N MET A 984 -33.08 46.46 -29.88
CA MET A 984 -33.05 45.36 -28.91
C MET A 984 -34.44 44.73 -28.72
N ILE A 985 -35.50 45.53 -28.60
CA ILE A 985 -36.88 45.02 -28.49
C ILE A 985 -37.27 44.22 -29.75
N LYS A 986 -36.85 44.66 -30.93
CA LYS A 986 -37.12 43.96 -32.20
C LYS A 986 -36.35 42.64 -32.29
N LYS A 987 -35.06 42.64 -31.92
CA LYS A 987 -34.19 41.44 -31.86
C LYS A 987 -34.67 40.44 -30.82
N MET A 988 -35.12 40.89 -29.65
CA MET A 988 -35.71 40.02 -28.62
C MET A 988 -37.00 39.35 -29.09
N LYS A 989 -37.85 40.06 -29.85
CA LYS A 989 -39.05 39.44 -30.46
C LYS A 989 -38.69 38.41 -31.54
N GLU A 990 -37.65 38.64 -32.32
CA GLU A 990 -37.15 37.68 -33.32
C GLU A 990 -36.54 36.44 -32.65
N ILE A 991 -35.74 36.61 -31.60
CA ILE A 991 -35.17 35.51 -30.81
C ILE A 991 -36.27 34.69 -30.14
N ASN A 992 -37.26 35.34 -29.54
CA ASN A 992 -38.40 34.63 -28.94
C ASN A 992 -39.23 33.86 -29.98
N SER A 993 -39.37 34.40 -31.20
CA SER A 993 -40.01 33.68 -32.31
C SER A 993 -39.19 32.47 -32.78
N LEU A 994 -37.87 32.60 -32.82
CA LEU A 994 -36.95 31.51 -33.19
C LEU A 994 -36.94 30.41 -32.12
N ASN A 995 -36.87 30.77 -30.84
CA ASN A 995 -36.92 29.83 -29.72
C ASN A 995 -38.25 29.05 -29.71
N LYS A 996 -39.37 29.71 -30.05
CA LYS A 996 -40.67 29.03 -30.19
C LYS A 996 -40.69 28.03 -31.34
N LYS A 997 -39.97 28.31 -32.45
CA LYS A 997 -39.82 27.37 -33.57
C LYS A 997 -38.89 26.20 -33.22
N ILE A 998 -37.79 26.46 -32.50
CA ILE A 998 -36.85 25.43 -32.03
C ILE A 998 -37.55 24.49 -31.05
N LEU A 999 -38.34 25.01 -30.11
CA LEU A 999 -39.10 24.20 -29.17
C LEU A 999 -40.17 23.35 -29.88
N ASN A 1000 -40.85 23.90 -30.89
CA ASN A 1000 -41.77 23.11 -31.73
C ASN A 1000 -41.05 22.02 -32.52
N LEU A 1001 -39.86 22.28 -33.05
CA LEU A 1001 -39.03 21.29 -33.75
C LEU A 1001 -38.54 20.18 -32.81
N GLN A 1002 -38.11 20.53 -31.60
CA GLN A 1002 -37.72 19.56 -30.57
C GLN A 1002 -38.90 18.67 -30.15
N ASN A 1003 -40.09 19.26 -29.99
CA ASN A 1003 -41.31 18.51 -29.70
C ASN A 1003 -41.68 17.56 -30.84
N SER A 1004 -41.61 18.01 -32.10
CA SER A 1004 -41.81 17.15 -33.26
C SER A 1004 -40.75 16.04 -33.36
N LEU A 1005 -39.47 16.33 -33.05
CA LEU A 1005 -38.40 15.33 -33.02
C LEU A 1005 -38.63 14.27 -31.92
N SER A 1006 -39.17 14.70 -30.77
CA SER A 1006 -39.52 13.81 -29.68
C SER A 1006 -40.73 12.91 -30.04
N GLU A 1007 -41.74 13.43 -30.74
CA GLU A 1007 -42.83 12.63 -31.31
C GLU A 1007 -42.34 11.62 -32.35
N VAL A 1008 -41.39 12.01 -33.22
CA VAL A 1008 -40.76 11.07 -34.17
C VAL A 1008 -39.99 9.97 -33.43
N LYS A 1009 -39.26 10.31 -32.36
CA LYS A 1009 -38.55 9.32 -31.52
C LYS A 1009 -39.51 8.36 -30.82
N VAL A 1010 -40.65 8.85 -30.33
CA VAL A 1010 -41.70 8.01 -29.74
C VAL A 1010 -42.30 7.07 -30.79
N ASN A 1011 -42.59 7.57 -32.00
CA ASN A 1011 -43.11 6.76 -33.11
C ASN A 1011 -42.12 5.69 -33.59
N VAL A 1012 -40.81 5.98 -33.60
CA VAL A 1012 -39.75 5.01 -33.94
C VAL A 1012 -39.65 3.93 -32.86
N ASN A 1013 -39.70 4.29 -31.58
CA ASN A 1013 -39.69 3.32 -30.48
C ASN A 1013 -40.95 2.44 -30.47
N GLU A 1014 -42.12 2.98 -30.83
CA GLU A 1014 -43.34 2.19 -31.03
C GLU A 1014 -43.23 1.24 -32.24
N LEU A 1015 -42.57 1.65 -33.31
CA LEU A 1015 -42.27 0.82 -34.48
C LEU A 1015 -41.29 -0.31 -34.13
N GLU A 1016 -40.21 -0.03 -33.41
CA GLU A 1016 -39.27 -1.04 -32.91
C GLU A 1016 -39.94 -2.02 -31.94
N SER A 1017 -40.84 -1.54 -31.09
CA SER A 1017 -41.66 -2.40 -30.22
C SER A 1017 -42.61 -3.29 -31.01
N HIS A 1018 -43.21 -2.78 -32.10
CA HIS A 1018 -44.04 -3.58 -33.01
C HIS A 1018 -43.21 -4.60 -33.80
N VAL A 1019 -42.03 -4.22 -34.30
CA VAL A 1019 -41.09 -5.13 -34.97
C VAL A 1019 -40.63 -6.22 -34.01
N GLY A 1020 -40.27 -5.88 -32.77
CA GLY A 1020 -39.92 -6.85 -31.73
C GLY A 1020 -41.09 -7.75 -31.29
N LYS A 1021 -42.34 -7.30 -31.40
CA LYS A 1021 -43.53 -8.15 -31.23
C LYS A 1021 -43.74 -9.07 -32.43
N ILE A 1022 -43.53 -8.59 -33.65
CA ILE A 1022 -43.61 -9.38 -34.87
C ILE A 1022 -42.51 -10.46 -34.86
N ASP A 1023 -41.28 -10.13 -34.49
CA ASP A 1023 -40.18 -11.09 -34.38
C ASP A 1023 -40.41 -12.12 -33.27
N ARG A 1024 -40.95 -11.73 -32.12
CA ARG A 1024 -41.36 -12.67 -31.07
C ARG A 1024 -42.48 -13.59 -31.54
N ASN A 1025 -43.45 -13.07 -32.30
CA ASN A 1025 -44.53 -13.89 -32.87
C ASN A 1025 -44.02 -14.80 -33.99
N LEU A 1026 -43.11 -14.34 -34.85
CA LEU A 1026 -42.44 -15.13 -35.89
C LEU A 1026 -41.55 -16.22 -35.28
N ASN A 1027 -40.85 -15.95 -34.18
CA ASN A 1027 -40.09 -16.95 -33.44
C ASN A 1027 -41.00 -17.96 -32.73
N ARG A 1028 -42.17 -17.54 -32.23
CA ARG A 1028 -43.21 -18.46 -31.74
C ARG A 1028 -43.78 -19.35 -32.85
N ILE A 1029 -43.97 -18.82 -34.06
CA ILE A 1029 -44.40 -19.58 -35.24
C ILE A 1029 -43.30 -20.53 -35.72
N LYS A 1030 -42.03 -20.11 -35.73
CA LYS A 1030 -40.87 -20.98 -36.03
C LYS A 1030 -40.70 -22.12 -35.02
N ASN A 1031 -41.06 -21.89 -33.75
CA ASN A 1031 -40.98 -22.90 -32.68
C ASN A 1031 -42.24 -23.79 -32.57
N LEU A 1032 -43.32 -23.49 -33.30
CA LEU A 1032 -44.44 -24.41 -33.46
C LEU A 1032 -44.00 -25.57 -34.37
N ASN A 1033 -43.71 -26.71 -33.72
CA ASN A 1033 -43.22 -27.99 -34.26
C ASN A 1033 -44.16 -28.71 -35.25
N ILE A 1034 -44.78 -28.01 -36.21
CA ILE A 1034 -45.60 -28.63 -37.26
C ILE A 1034 -44.71 -29.52 -38.14
N PHE A 1035 -43.47 -29.14 -38.41
CA PHE A 1035 -42.53 -29.96 -39.20
C PHE A 1035 -41.99 -31.21 -38.47
N ARG A 1036 -41.96 -31.25 -37.13
CA ARG A 1036 -41.60 -32.47 -36.38
C ARG A 1036 -42.75 -33.48 -36.31
N ALA A 1037 -44.01 -33.02 -36.33
CA ALA A 1037 -45.18 -33.89 -36.41
C ALA A 1037 -45.29 -34.56 -37.79
N PHE A 1038 -45.10 -33.82 -38.89
CA PHE A 1038 -45.12 -34.39 -40.24
C PHE A 1038 -43.95 -35.35 -40.52
N LYS A 1039 -42.75 -35.08 -39.99
CA LYS A 1039 -41.58 -35.96 -40.13
C LYS A 1039 -41.71 -37.29 -39.38
N LYS A 1040 -42.59 -37.36 -38.36
CA LYS A 1040 -42.90 -38.59 -37.61
C LYS A 1040 -44.02 -39.42 -38.26
N ILE A 1041 -44.91 -38.78 -39.02
CA ILE A 1041 -45.97 -39.44 -39.80
C ILE A 1041 -45.41 -40.01 -41.12
N PHE A 1042 -44.44 -39.35 -41.77
CA PHE A 1042 -43.78 -39.89 -42.98
C PHE A 1042 -42.71 -40.97 -42.73
N ARG A 1043 -42.36 -41.22 -41.45
CA ARG A 1043 -41.41 -42.27 -41.04
C ARG A 1043 -42.09 -43.54 -40.49
N ARG A 1044 -43.40 -43.49 -40.29
CA ARG A 1044 -44.27 -44.65 -40.01
C ARG A 1044 -44.97 -45.01 -41.30
#